data_AF-A0A9P1H955-F1
#
_entry.id   AF-A0A9P1H955-F1
#
_cell.length_a   1.000
_cell.length_b   1.000
_cell.length_c   1.000
_cell.angle_alpha   90.00
_cell.angle_beta   90.00
_cell.angle_gamma   90.00
#
_symmetry.space_group_name_H-M   'P 1'
#
loop_
_entity.id
_entity.type
_entity.pdbx_description
1 polymer ?
#
loop_
_entity_poly.entity_id
_entity_poly.type
_entity_poly.pdbx_seq_one_letter_code
_entity_poly.pdbx_strand_id
1 'polypeptide(L)'
;MRDSPPPDIPDSAQDDANSCPSATGREKEGDISSVFVSLSGAKREPLPTRFRDLKTSLVAGKEDKVIAGWNRLLNALAEENEIISTWKSAIVPSVEFKNLEFEIEKLKPEIKKPFPPNDPQVYELYWSEPQLKARSHPNLLATQRTLMQSLWHSSSPDAQVSLSQPLTYADRLRIRQPGDATFALGPHIDGGSVERWEHAGYGLGGVYDRIFAGEWEAYDPWDAAPRIDAQLRPTAGHPPRQPGREAVDGISAPPPFFRPLRPAEDLAPEAFLAAENWAFTGGEAMTSELQGATPSHAQELNDALHPHLQLSRTMVHVPEVRPGDFVVWHCDGIHAVDKVHAGKSDSSVLYIPVCPTTEINAKYLVRQRQAFIDGTPGPDFPGGKGESEHVDRPRPNFIQGDSLQTNSACSFTDEARPSRSSSSRSSSPSAAAFDLASLSSWIPARVTTLATPPLGDDGFDDGDDGSALAVDRCVLAAPVENRARARDAREVRRRNRVRFSCVRCHRMKVKCDKQLPCGRCVASRFGDSCSYARKKGPDDDGADGEGERVASPEPESFDAVFQAFNDRHRGSSHWRILMERIKELTSFDFNVFMHSLIPQYPHCAYELILPVNYPFGSPGAVKFASLKLVMQLLSKTPASAAEAYVDSYFRVFEPLQPVFDVDSPDHGVVAFDASTPPKSVEELVQLAQYLIVLGLGCSAVRGTQSHSAEYYLAAEACLMKTPFMFRPTLATIRTLCLMVTAKKVANATCWAVDACWSLVGLMLRLAVMLGLHRNPELEHGWEDYVDGGDQRSRADRLARRRLWATIVYLDAEIAIITGMPALLRRDDLVGGGGDLLSYPEGLDTSISHIDDPLYNAFPVIMDIAVQVNAKADQLTYEAAVHYNATVRQLMVPVLAAASGFRRTALDIFFRRVLLVLHRKFAHHASSPVDFPVCYWSSLECSLALLVLQRGLWEAGNGFTEVSRVFMLDFVSAAMTACIHVLRKDAPLSAAAEEAADGAIPPRQTILETLKACVEIWQRQQDKSPCILTGYRIFDAVIGEIPDVVQP
;
A
#
# COMPACT_ATOMS: atom_id res chain seq x y z
N MET A 1 -79.48 14.07 -12.39
CA MET A 1 -80.24 14.13 -13.66
C MET A 1 -79.24 13.88 -14.79
N ARG A 2 -79.63 13.08 -15.80
CA ARG A 2 -79.17 13.10 -17.21
C ARG A 2 -77.66 12.97 -17.54
N ASP A 3 -77.24 12.25 -18.57
CA ASP A 3 -77.92 11.29 -19.46
C ASP A 3 -76.92 10.27 -20.07
N SER A 4 -77.43 9.23 -20.72
CA SER A 4 -76.80 7.95 -21.11
C SER A 4 -75.85 7.93 -22.35
N PRO A 5 -75.01 6.87 -22.52
CA PRO A 5 -74.24 6.50 -23.74
C PRO A 5 -75.07 5.62 -24.72
N PRO A 6 -74.65 5.37 -26.00
CA PRO A 6 -73.62 4.37 -26.42
C PRO A 6 -72.85 4.83 -27.72
N PRO A 7 -72.21 4.00 -28.62
CA PRO A 7 -71.88 2.55 -28.58
C PRO A 7 -70.44 2.11 -29.04
N ASP A 8 -70.12 0.86 -28.67
CA ASP A 8 -69.36 -0.26 -29.31
C ASP A 8 -68.55 -0.07 -30.62
N ILE A 9 -67.38 -0.76 -30.76
CA ILE A 9 -67.21 -2.11 -31.39
C ILE A 9 -65.95 -2.83 -30.75
N PRO A 10 -65.46 -4.06 -31.10
CA PRO A 10 -65.41 -5.15 -30.12
C PRO A 10 -64.04 -5.83 -29.87
N ASP A 11 -64.09 -6.90 -29.06
CA ASP A 11 -63.03 -7.84 -28.64
C ASP A 11 -61.80 -8.03 -29.56
N SER A 12 -60.61 -7.87 -28.97
CA SER A 12 -59.70 -9.02 -28.73
C SER A 12 -58.48 -8.66 -27.88
N ALA A 13 -57.99 -9.65 -27.12
CA ALA A 13 -56.68 -9.68 -26.45
C ALA A 13 -56.39 -8.63 -25.35
N GLN A 14 -57.11 -8.71 -24.22
CA GLN A 14 -56.58 -8.26 -22.91
C GLN A 14 -57.29 -8.98 -21.75
N ASP A 15 -56.57 -9.86 -21.06
CA ASP A 15 -56.96 -10.40 -19.75
C ASP A 15 -55.71 -10.92 -19.00
N ASP A 16 -55.86 -11.26 -17.72
CA ASP A 16 -54.82 -11.69 -16.76
C ASP A 16 -53.80 -10.62 -16.31
N ALA A 17 -54.34 -9.49 -15.83
CA ALA A 17 -53.60 -8.52 -15.02
C ALA A 17 -54.32 -8.14 -13.70
N ASN A 18 -54.89 -9.10 -12.96
CA ASN A 18 -55.24 -8.87 -11.55
C ASN A 18 -55.51 -10.15 -10.71
N SER A 19 -54.51 -10.59 -9.94
CA SER A 19 -54.73 -11.16 -8.61
C SER A 19 -53.49 -10.99 -7.73
N CYS A 20 -53.52 -10.05 -6.80
CA CYS A 20 -52.47 -9.85 -5.80
C CYS A 20 -52.89 -10.48 -4.45
N PRO A 21 -52.22 -11.56 -3.99
CA PRO A 21 -52.38 -12.04 -2.62
C PRO A 21 -51.76 -11.06 -1.62
N SER A 22 -52.33 -10.92 -0.43
CA SER A 22 -51.89 -9.96 0.58
C SER A 22 -50.53 -10.32 1.19
N ALA A 23 -49.59 -9.37 1.15
CA ALA A 23 -48.26 -9.50 1.76
C ALA A 23 -48.32 -9.55 3.30
N THR A 24 -48.55 -10.75 3.85
CA THR A 24 -48.50 -11.04 5.31
C THR A 24 -47.67 -12.29 5.65
N GLY A 25 -46.71 -12.64 4.81
CA GLY A 25 -45.66 -13.60 5.12
C GLY A 25 -44.42 -12.90 5.69
N ARG A 26 -43.93 -13.34 6.85
CA ARG A 26 -42.53 -13.09 7.23
C ARG A 26 -41.67 -14.03 6.38
N GLU A 27 -40.93 -13.48 5.43
CA GLU A 27 -39.85 -14.21 4.76
C GLU A 27 -38.84 -14.70 5.81
N LYS A 28 -38.33 -15.91 5.61
CA LYS A 28 -37.29 -16.51 6.46
C LYS A 28 -35.96 -16.43 5.75
N GLU A 29 -34.91 -16.14 6.51
CA GLU A 29 -33.52 -16.21 6.06
C GLU A 29 -33.23 -17.61 5.48
N GLY A 30 -32.57 -17.65 4.32
CA GLY A 30 -32.35 -18.87 3.54
C GLY A 30 -30.96 -19.45 3.77
N ASP A 31 -30.88 -20.75 4.03
CA ASP A 31 -29.60 -21.46 4.24
C ASP A 31 -28.94 -21.93 2.92
N ILE A 32 -27.63 -22.16 2.97
CA ILE A 32 -26.81 -22.68 1.86
C ILE A 32 -27.25 -24.08 1.37
N SER A 33 -27.98 -24.85 2.18
CA SER A 33 -28.64 -26.09 1.73
C SER A 33 -29.58 -25.91 0.54
N SER A 34 -30.03 -24.68 0.25
CA SER A 34 -30.84 -24.32 -0.92
C SER A 34 -30.12 -24.38 -2.27
N VAL A 35 -28.79 -24.51 -2.30
CA VAL A 35 -27.97 -24.52 -3.53
C VAL A 35 -27.75 -25.93 -4.09
N PHE A 36 -28.04 -26.98 -3.31
CA PHE A 36 -27.74 -28.38 -3.64
C PHE A 36 -29.00 -29.27 -3.57
N VAL A 37 -29.22 -30.08 -4.60
CA VAL A 37 -30.34 -31.06 -4.61
C VAL A 37 -30.09 -32.14 -3.56
N SER A 38 -28.84 -32.57 -3.45
CA SER A 38 -28.36 -33.55 -2.47
C SER A 38 -28.53 -33.13 -0.99
N LEU A 39 -28.60 -31.83 -0.69
CA LEU A 39 -28.77 -31.32 0.69
C LEU A 39 -30.21 -30.88 1.01
N SER A 40 -30.97 -30.44 0.00
CA SER A 40 -32.40 -30.10 0.16
C SER A 40 -33.32 -31.32 0.30
N GLY A 41 -32.81 -32.52 0.02
CA GLY A 41 -33.55 -33.79 0.13
C GLY A 41 -34.59 -34.02 -0.97
N ALA A 42 -34.59 -33.19 -2.01
CA ALA A 42 -35.47 -33.33 -3.16
C ALA A 42 -35.07 -34.52 -4.04
N LYS A 43 -36.06 -35.17 -4.67
CA LYS A 43 -35.80 -36.16 -5.72
C LYS A 43 -35.49 -35.43 -7.03
N ARG A 44 -34.45 -35.88 -7.74
CA ARG A 44 -34.12 -35.39 -9.08
C ARG A 44 -35.20 -35.84 -10.08
N GLU A 45 -35.99 -34.90 -10.58
CA GLU A 45 -36.92 -35.16 -11.69
C GLU A 45 -36.19 -35.14 -13.05
N PRO A 46 -36.65 -35.89 -14.07
CA PRO A 46 -36.07 -35.85 -15.40
C PRO A 46 -36.18 -34.45 -16.03
N LEU A 47 -35.10 -33.99 -16.66
CA LEU A 47 -35.11 -32.70 -17.35
C LEU A 47 -36.11 -32.70 -18.53
N PRO A 48 -36.74 -31.55 -18.87
CA PRO A 48 -37.69 -31.45 -19.99
C PRO A 48 -37.11 -31.93 -21.32
N THR A 49 -37.98 -32.47 -22.19
CA THR A 49 -37.59 -33.10 -23.48
C THR A 49 -36.73 -32.22 -24.38
N ARG A 50 -36.87 -30.89 -24.32
CA ARG A 50 -36.01 -29.93 -25.04
C ARG A 50 -34.51 -30.16 -24.82
N PHE A 51 -34.10 -30.74 -23.68
CA PHE A 51 -32.70 -31.06 -23.41
C PHE A 51 -32.19 -32.26 -24.22
N ARG A 52 -33.05 -33.21 -24.59
CA ARG A 52 -32.73 -34.27 -25.57
C ARG A 52 -32.47 -33.66 -26.95
N ASP A 53 -33.36 -32.75 -27.35
CA ASP A 53 -33.34 -32.13 -28.68
C ASP A 53 -32.11 -31.21 -28.81
N LEU A 54 -31.79 -30.47 -27.74
CA LEU A 54 -30.54 -29.72 -27.55
C LEU A 54 -29.29 -30.62 -27.66
N LYS A 55 -29.22 -31.71 -26.89
CA LYS A 55 -28.12 -32.70 -26.96
C LYS A 55 -27.94 -33.24 -28.37
N THR A 56 -29.03 -33.49 -29.09
CA THR A 56 -29.00 -33.93 -30.49
C THR A 56 -28.46 -32.84 -31.41
N SER A 57 -28.84 -31.57 -31.20
CA SER A 57 -28.38 -30.44 -32.02
C SER A 57 -26.88 -30.12 -31.91
N LEU A 58 -26.27 -30.30 -30.73
CA LEU A 58 -24.86 -29.95 -30.48
C LEU A 58 -23.87 -30.78 -31.31
N VAL A 59 -24.19 -32.06 -31.51
CA VAL A 59 -23.34 -33.08 -32.15
C VAL A 59 -23.78 -33.49 -33.55
N ALA A 60 -24.87 -32.91 -34.06
CA ALA A 60 -25.46 -33.27 -35.35
C ALA A 60 -24.45 -33.12 -36.51
N GLY A 61 -24.22 -34.21 -37.25
CA GLY A 61 -23.25 -34.25 -38.35
C GLY A 61 -21.78 -34.24 -37.91
N LYS A 62 -21.51 -34.48 -36.62
CA LYS A 62 -20.18 -34.56 -36.00
C LYS A 62 -20.00 -35.84 -35.17
N GLU A 63 -20.95 -36.78 -35.22
CA GLU A 63 -21.08 -37.92 -34.31
C GLU A 63 -19.81 -38.79 -34.30
N ASP A 64 -19.27 -39.13 -35.48
CA ASP A 64 -18.02 -39.89 -35.62
C ASP A 64 -16.81 -39.16 -35.01
N LYS A 65 -16.75 -37.82 -35.14
CA LYS A 65 -15.69 -37.01 -34.49
C LYS A 65 -15.84 -37.04 -32.96
N VAL A 66 -17.07 -36.93 -32.46
CA VAL A 66 -17.36 -36.94 -31.01
C VAL A 66 -17.04 -38.32 -30.41
N ILE A 67 -17.34 -39.41 -31.12
CA ILE A 67 -16.92 -40.79 -30.75
C ILE A 67 -15.39 -40.91 -30.74
N ALA A 68 -14.72 -40.45 -31.79
CA ALA A 68 -13.25 -40.47 -31.85
C ALA A 68 -12.60 -39.60 -30.78
N GLY A 69 -13.20 -38.45 -30.45
CA GLY A 69 -12.75 -37.55 -29.37
C GLY A 69 -12.90 -38.17 -28.00
N TRP A 70 -14.07 -38.77 -27.72
CA TRP A 70 -14.37 -39.46 -26.47
C TRP A 70 -13.37 -40.58 -26.16
N ASN A 71 -13.05 -41.42 -27.15
CA ASN A 71 -12.09 -42.51 -26.94
C ASN A 71 -10.66 -42.00 -26.66
N ARG A 72 -10.27 -40.83 -27.18
CA ARG A 72 -8.99 -40.18 -26.83
C ARG A 72 -9.03 -39.57 -25.43
N LEU A 73 -10.14 -38.95 -25.05
CA LEU A 73 -10.35 -38.38 -23.72
C LEU A 73 -10.31 -39.45 -22.62
N LEU A 74 -10.90 -40.63 -22.86
CA LEU A 74 -10.86 -41.75 -21.90
C LEU A 74 -9.43 -42.22 -21.58
N ASN A 75 -8.57 -42.27 -22.59
CA ASN A 75 -7.16 -42.65 -22.40
C ASN A 75 -6.40 -41.55 -21.62
N ALA A 76 -6.60 -40.28 -21.98
CA ALA A 76 -5.99 -39.15 -21.28
C ALA A 76 -6.43 -39.08 -19.80
N LEU A 77 -7.72 -39.27 -19.52
CA LEU A 77 -8.23 -39.35 -18.14
C LEU A 77 -7.65 -40.55 -17.37
N ALA A 78 -7.44 -41.70 -18.02
CA ALA A 78 -6.81 -42.84 -17.36
C ALA A 78 -5.36 -42.53 -16.96
N GLU A 79 -4.58 -41.88 -17.83
CA GLU A 79 -3.20 -41.46 -17.53
C GLU A 79 -3.15 -40.39 -16.42
N GLU A 80 -3.95 -39.33 -16.52
CA GLU A 80 -4.01 -38.26 -15.50
C GLU A 80 -4.50 -38.76 -14.14
N ASN A 81 -5.46 -39.69 -14.09
CA ASN A 81 -5.93 -40.27 -12.81
C ASN A 81 -4.82 -41.03 -12.06
N GLU A 82 -3.92 -41.71 -12.79
CA GLU A 82 -2.76 -42.37 -12.18
C GLU A 82 -1.73 -41.33 -11.68
N ILE A 83 -1.53 -40.22 -12.41
CA ILE A 83 -0.68 -39.11 -11.97
C ILE A 83 -1.25 -38.47 -10.69
N ILE A 84 -2.52 -38.02 -10.71
CA ILE A 84 -3.19 -37.39 -9.57
C ILE A 84 -3.19 -38.31 -8.34
N SER A 85 -3.56 -39.58 -8.50
CA SER A 85 -3.63 -40.51 -7.36
C SER A 85 -2.26 -40.98 -6.84
N THR A 86 -1.19 -40.84 -7.64
CA THR A 86 0.20 -41.05 -7.21
C THR A 86 0.74 -39.85 -6.43
N TRP A 87 0.65 -38.63 -6.99
CA TRP A 87 1.23 -37.41 -6.40
C TRP A 87 0.39 -36.82 -5.27
N LYS A 88 -0.92 -37.05 -5.28
CA LYS A 88 -1.88 -36.58 -4.26
C LYS A 88 -1.76 -35.07 -4.05
N SER A 89 -1.78 -34.59 -2.80
CA SER A 89 -1.66 -33.15 -2.47
C SER A 89 -0.40 -32.47 -3.02
N ALA A 90 0.65 -33.22 -3.40
CA ALA A 90 1.85 -32.64 -4.02
C ALA A 90 1.64 -32.23 -5.49
N ILE A 91 0.51 -32.58 -6.11
CA ILE A 91 0.17 -32.11 -7.47
C ILE A 91 -0.35 -30.67 -7.48
N VAL A 92 -0.78 -30.13 -6.32
CA VAL A 92 -1.29 -28.77 -6.19
C VAL A 92 -0.10 -27.78 -6.17
N PRO A 93 0.06 -26.91 -7.18
CA PRO A 93 1.20 -25.99 -7.24
C PRO A 93 1.23 -25.05 -6.04
N SER A 94 2.41 -24.87 -5.45
CA SER A 94 2.64 -24.00 -4.29
C SER A 94 3.80 -23.05 -4.59
N VAL A 95 3.63 -21.76 -4.31
CA VAL A 95 4.59 -20.69 -4.63
C VAL A 95 4.92 -19.90 -3.37
N GLU A 96 6.20 -19.76 -3.03
CA GLU A 96 6.62 -18.97 -1.86
C GLU A 96 6.48 -17.46 -2.10
N PHE A 97 5.93 -16.77 -1.10
CA PHE A 97 5.55 -15.35 -1.19
C PHE A 97 6.62 -14.38 -0.64
N LYS A 98 7.90 -14.78 -0.59
CA LYS A 98 8.99 -14.06 0.13
C LYS A 98 9.45 -12.71 -0.45
N ASN A 99 8.61 -12.05 -1.24
CA ASN A 99 8.64 -10.60 -1.42
C ASN A 99 7.68 -9.87 -0.44
N LEU A 100 6.96 -10.58 0.44
CA LEU A 100 5.97 -9.96 1.32
C LEU A 100 5.63 -10.76 2.60
N GLU A 101 6.28 -10.43 3.72
CA GLU A 101 5.96 -11.01 5.04
C GLU A 101 5.83 -9.94 6.15
N PHE A 102 4.62 -9.40 6.35
CA PHE A 102 4.13 -8.88 7.63
C PHE A 102 2.59 -8.74 7.65
N GLU A 103 1.99 -8.42 8.81
CA GLU A 103 0.56 -8.06 9.00
C GLU A 103 -0.54 -9.17 9.05
N ILE A 104 -0.23 -10.45 9.26
CA ILE A 104 -1.28 -11.50 9.38
C ILE A 104 -1.52 -12.01 10.83
N GLU A 105 -0.57 -11.83 11.76
CA GLU A 105 -0.78 -12.24 13.17
C GLU A 105 -1.73 -11.34 13.99
N LYS A 106 -2.12 -10.16 13.49
CA LYS A 106 -2.95 -9.19 14.23
C LYS A 106 -4.45 -9.53 14.30
N LEU A 107 -5.00 -10.25 13.32
CA LEU A 107 -6.47 -10.35 13.11
C LEU A 107 -7.18 -11.45 13.91
N LYS A 108 -6.51 -12.08 14.89
CA LYS A 108 -7.07 -13.17 15.71
C LYS A 108 -7.98 -12.80 16.92
N PRO A 109 -8.07 -11.56 17.46
CA PRO A 109 -8.85 -11.35 18.70
C PRO A 109 -10.39 -11.29 18.58
N GLU A 110 -10.96 -10.91 17.43
CA GLU A 110 -12.26 -10.18 17.43
C GLU A 110 -13.51 -10.98 16.99
N ILE A 111 -13.38 -12.24 16.53
CA ILE A 111 -14.54 -12.97 15.99
C ILE A 111 -15.32 -13.76 17.07
N LYS A 112 -16.46 -13.20 17.50
CA LYS A 112 -17.57 -13.85 18.26
C LYS A 112 -18.87 -13.12 17.85
N LYS A 113 -20.04 -13.73 17.65
CA LYS A 113 -20.54 -15.11 17.89
C LYS A 113 -21.68 -15.43 16.87
N PRO A 114 -22.01 -16.70 16.54
CA PRO A 114 -22.80 -17.03 15.32
C PRO A 114 -24.09 -17.90 15.56
N PHE A 115 -24.76 -18.36 14.48
CA PHE A 115 -25.99 -19.21 14.44
C PHE A 115 -25.82 -20.41 13.47
N PRO A 116 -26.39 -21.65 13.65
CA PRO A 116 -27.43 -22.11 14.58
C PRO A 116 -27.17 -21.92 16.08
N PRO A 117 -28.21 -21.99 16.95
CA PRO A 117 -28.13 -21.51 18.33
C PRO A 117 -27.11 -22.17 19.26
N ASN A 118 -26.54 -23.32 18.84
CA ASN A 118 -25.72 -24.19 19.68
C ASN A 118 -24.25 -24.33 19.20
N ASP A 119 -23.96 -24.47 17.90
CA ASP A 119 -22.58 -24.50 17.37
C ASP A 119 -22.49 -24.20 15.85
N PRO A 120 -21.82 -23.11 15.37
CA PRO A 120 -22.04 -22.64 14.00
C PRO A 120 -20.80 -22.29 13.15
N GLN A 121 -20.94 -22.49 11.83
CA GLN A 121 -19.79 -22.74 10.94
C GLN A 121 -19.67 -21.82 9.71
N VAL A 122 -20.77 -21.23 9.22
CA VAL A 122 -20.80 -20.25 8.09
C VAL A 122 -21.51 -18.99 8.56
N TYR A 123 -20.97 -17.83 8.18
CA TYR A 123 -21.33 -16.53 8.75
C TYR A 123 -21.76 -15.61 7.61
N GLU A 124 -22.99 -15.09 7.66
CA GLU A 124 -23.54 -14.14 6.69
C GLU A 124 -23.08 -12.70 7.00
N LEU A 125 -21.75 -12.55 7.06
CA LEU A 125 -21.04 -11.27 7.16
C LEU A 125 -20.38 -10.99 5.81
N TYR A 126 -20.47 -9.76 5.35
CA TYR A 126 -20.06 -9.30 4.02
C TYR A 126 -19.14 -8.08 4.10
N TRP A 127 -19.37 -7.19 5.06
CA TRP A 127 -18.83 -5.83 5.13
C TRP A 127 -17.88 -5.58 6.31
N SER A 128 -17.50 -6.61 7.06
CA SER A 128 -16.59 -6.47 8.20
C SER A 128 -15.24 -5.87 7.80
N GLU A 129 -14.61 -5.11 8.69
CA GLU A 129 -13.30 -4.49 8.45
C GLU A 129 -12.24 -5.50 7.96
N PRO A 130 -12.08 -6.70 8.56
CA PRO A 130 -11.16 -7.71 8.06
C PRO A 130 -11.48 -8.19 6.63
N GLN A 131 -12.77 -8.34 6.26
CA GLN A 131 -13.16 -8.71 4.90
C GLN A 131 -12.86 -7.60 3.89
N LEU A 132 -13.15 -6.34 4.23
CA LEU A 132 -12.84 -5.21 3.35
C LEU A 132 -11.33 -5.02 3.18
N LYS A 133 -10.56 -5.04 4.27
CA LYS A 133 -9.09 -4.92 4.23
C LYS A 133 -8.41 -6.09 3.53
N ALA A 134 -8.95 -7.30 3.62
CA ALA A 134 -8.46 -8.43 2.84
C ALA A 134 -8.72 -8.23 1.34
N ARG A 135 -9.94 -7.86 0.93
CA ARG A 135 -10.31 -7.62 -0.47
C ARG A 135 -9.57 -6.44 -1.09
N SER A 136 -9.29 -5.38 -0.34
CA SER A 136 -8.52 -4.21 -0.81
C SER A 136 -7.00 -4.35 -0.66
N HIS A 137 -6.50 -5.43 -0.04
CA HIS A 137 -5.08 -5.57 0.28
C HIS A 137 -4.24 -5.48 -1.02
N PRO A 138 -3.27 -4.55 -1.14
CA PRO A 138 -2.51 -4.36 -2.38
C PRO A 138 -1.88 -5.62 -2.98
N ASN A 139 -1.61 -6.61 -2.14
CA ASN A 139 -0.90 -7.84 -2.48
C ASN A 139 -1.87 -8.96 -2.88
N LEU A 140 -3.10 -8.96 -2.36
CA LEU A 140 -4.18 -9.78 -2.91
C LEU A 140 -4.58 -9.24 -4.29
N LEU A 141 -4.72 -7.91 -4.42
CA LEU A 141 -4.93 -7.24 -5.71
C LEU A 141 -3.77 -7.47 -6.70
N ALA A 142 -2.52 -7.63 -6.24
CA ALA A 142 -1.38 -7.98 -7.09
C ALA A 142 -1.39 -9.45 -7.50
N THR A 143 -1.75 -10.35 -6.59
CA THR A 143 -1.91 -11.80 -6.87
C THR A 143 -3.04 -12.02 -7.87
N GLN A 144 -4.21 -11.38 -7.67
CA GLN A 144 -5.34 -11.39 -8.60
C GLN A 144 -4.92 -10.93 -10.01
N ARG A 145 -4.25 -9.77 -10.12
CA ARG A 145 -3.73 -9.29 -11.42
C ARG A 145 -2.73 -10.27 -12.04
N THR A 146 -1.82 -10.83 -11.25
CA THR A 146 -0.84 -11.80 -11.75
C THR A 146 -1.53 -13.05 -12.28
N LEU A 147 -2.49 -13.63 -11.56
CA LEU A 147 -3.26 -14.79 -12.00
C LEU A 147 -4.03 -14.50 -13.30
N MET A 148 -4.70 -13.35 -13.40
CA MET A 148 -5.43 -12.95 -14.61
C MET A 148 -4.51 -12.63 -15.79
N GLN A 149 -3.30 -12.08 -15.58
CA GLN A 149 -2.39 -11.70 -16.67
C GLN A 149 -1.39 -12.78 -17.08
N SER A 150 -1.23 -13.86 -16.30
CA SER A 150 -0.26 -14.93 -16.57
C SER A 150 -0.88 -16.28 -16.90
N LEU A 151 -2.12 -16.53 -16.49
CA LEU A 151 -2.86 -17.76 -16.81
C LEU A 151 -3.87 -17.51 -17.93
N TRP A 152 -4.69 -16.47 -17.80
CA TRP A 152 -5.77 -16.15 -18.74
C TRP A 152 -5.29 -15.33 -19.94
N HIS A 153 -5.96 -15.52 -21.08
CA HIS A 153 -5.84 -14.68 -22.27
C HIS A 153 -7.21 -14.46 -22.92
N SER A 154 -7.23 -13.89 -24.13
CA SER A 154 -8.44 -13.59 -24.88
C SER A 154 -8.18 -13.83 -26.36
N SER A 155 -8.84 -14.83 -26.96
CA SER A 155 -8.69 -15.14 -28.40
C SER A 155 -9.29 -14.07 -29.31
N SER A 156 -10.25 -13.29 -28.80
CA SER A 156 -10.82 -12.12 -29.47
C SER A 156 -10.23 -10.82 -28.91
N PRO A 157 -9.75 -9.89 -29.77
CA PRO A 157 -9.32 -8.56 -29.34
C PRO A 157 -10.51 -7.62 -29.04
N ASP A 158 -11.72 -7.98 -29.50
CA ASP A 158 -12.95 -7.21 -29.28
C ASP A 158 -13.71 -7.63 -28.00
N ALA A 159 -13.27 -8.71 -27.32
CA ALA A 159 -13.91 -9.20 -26.11
C ALA A 159 -13.89 -8.14 -24.99
N GLN A 160 -15.05 -7.91 -24.36
CA GLN A 160 -15.23 -6.85 -23.37
C GLN A 160 -14.75 -7.30 -21.97
N VAL A 161 -13.44 -7.54 -21.85
CA VAL A 161 -12.76 -7.98 -20.62
C VAL A 161 -11.42 -7.26 -20.41
N SER A 162 -11.13 -6.85 -19.17
CA SER A 162 -9.81 -6.37 -18.75
C SER A 162 -9.22 -7.29 -17.68
N LEU A 163 -8.32 -8.17 -18.11
CA LEU A 163 -7.52 -9.05 -17.25
C LEU A 163 -6.49 -8.29 -16.39
N SER A 164 -6.34 -6.98 -16.57
CA SER A 164 -5.43 -6.13 -15.80
C SER A 164 -6.05 -5.47 -14.56
N GLN A 165 -7.38 -5.50 -14.43
CA GLN A 165 -8.13 -4.76 -13.43
C GLN A 165 -9.11 -5.70 -12.70
N PRO A 166 -8.82 -6.11 -11.45
CA PRO A 166 -9.73 -6.93 -10.66
C PRO A 166 -10.84 -6.07 -10.06
N LEU A 167 -12.05 -6.64 -10.00
CA LEU A 167 -13.19 -6.07 -9.29
C LEU A 167 -13.44 -6.84 -7.99
N THR A 168 -13.95 -6.14 -6.97
CA THR A 168 -14.22 -6.73 -5.65
C THR A 168 -15.57 -7.44 -5.61
N TYR A 169 -15.60 -8.67 -5.09
CA TYR A 169 -16.83 -9.43 -4.83
C TYR A 169 -16.95 -9.75 -3.33
N ALA A 170 -18.12 -9.45 -2.76
CA ALA A 170 -18.40 -9.56 -1.34
C ALA A 170 -19.10 -10.88 -0.99
N ASP A 171 -18.32 -11.95 -0.84
CA ASP A 171 -18.78 -13.23 -0.28
C ASP A 171 -18.48 -13.34 1.22
N ARG A 172 -19.06 -14.37 1.84
CA ARG A 172 -19.14 -14.71 3.26
C ARG A 172 -17.82 -15.21 3.85
N LEU A 173 -17.85 -15.64 5.10
CA LEU A 173 -16.75 -16.38 5.74
C LEU A 173 -17.21 -17.68 6.40
N ARG A 174 -16.27 -18.62 6.59
CA ARG A 174 -16.49 -19.93 7.22
C ARG A 174 -15.47 -20.16 8.32
N ILE A 175 -15.91 -20.63 9.49
CA ILE A 175 -15.08 -20.97 10.66
C ILE A 175 -15.53 -22.35 11.14
N ARG A 176 -14.84 -23.41 10.69
CA ARG A 176 -15.27 -24.80 10.91
C ARG A 176 -14.62 -25.42 12.14
N GLN A 177 -15.42 -25.84 13.13
CA GLN A 177 -14.94 -26.43 14.38
C GLN A 177 -14.46 -27.89 14.21
N PRO A 178 -13.53 -28.38 15.07
CA PRO A 178 -13.13 -29.78 15.11
C PRO A 178 -14.30 -30.74 15.32
N GLY A 179 -14.32 -31.83 14.57
CA GLY A 179 -15.33 -32.89 14.68
C GLY A 179 -16.63 -32.62 13.91
N ASP A 180 -16.80 -31.46 13.27
CA ASP A 180 -17.96 -31.22 12.40
C ASP A 180 -18.01 -32.23 11.25
N ALA A 181 -19.21 -32.78 11.04
CA ALA A 181 -19.58 -33.65 9.92
C ALA A 181 -20.88 -33.20 9.22
N THR A 182 -21.42 -32.03 9.59
CA THR A 182 -22.68 -31.49 9.05
C THR A 182 -22.47 -30.66 7.79
N PHE A 183 -21.35 -29.94 7.68
CA PHE A 183 -21.02 -29.13 6.51
C PHE A 183 -20.15 -29.92 5.51
N ALA A 184 -20.76 -30.86 4.80
CA ALA A 184 -20.10 -31.76 3.85
C ALA A 184 -20.62 -31.56 2.42
N LEU A 185 -20.05 -30.58 1.69
CA LEU A 185 -20.33 -30.40 0.26
C LEU A 185 -19.61 -31.49 -0.56
N GLY A 186 -20.36 -32.22 -1.39
CA GLY A 186 -19.80 -33.20 -2.32
C GLY A 186 -19.00 -32.55 -3.47
N PRO A 187 -18.38 -33.34 -4.36
CA PRO A 187 -17.71 -32.83 -5.55
C PRO A 187 -18.70 -32.06 -6.44
N HIS A 188 -18.40 -30.80 -6.74
CA HIS A 188 -19.22 -29.94 -7.59
C HIS A 188 -18.37 -28.94 -8.38
N ILE A 189 -19.02 -28.30 -9.35
CA ILE A 189 -18.53 -27.10 -10.04
C ILE A 189 -19.62 -26.02 -9.87
N ASP A 190 -19.19 -24.79 -9.58
CA ASP A 190 -20.06 -23.61 -9.41
C ASP A 190 -20.44 -23.03 -10.80
N GLY A 191 -20.83 -21.75 -10.88
CA GLY A 191 -20.82 -21.00 -12.17
C GLY A 191 -21.86 -21.40 -13.22
N GLY A 192 -22.86 -22.21 -12.83
CA GLY A 192 -23.94 -22.67 -13.70
C GLY A 192 -23.94 -24.18 -13.90
N SER A 193 -25.03 -24.68 -14.45
CA SER A 193 -25.34 -26.11 -14.47
C SER A 193 -25.87 -26.46 -15.86
N VAL A 194 -27.18 -26.64 -16.05
CA VAL A 194 -27.76 -26.93 -17.38
C VAL A 194 -27.42 -25.87 -18.44
N GLU A 195 -27.14 -24.64 -18.00
CA GLU A 195 -26.71 -23.49 -18.81
C GLU A 195 -25.40 -23.77 -19.57
N ARG A 196 -24.58 -24.72 -19.08
CA ARG A 196 -23.35 -25.21 -19.73
C ARG A 196 -23.61 -25.95 -21.05
N TRP A 197 -24.83 -26.41 -21.29
CA TRP A 197 -25.22 -27.08 -22.53
C TRP A 197 -26.14 -26.21 -23.42
N GLU A 198 -26.63 -25.07 -22.93
CA GLU A 198 -27.64 -24.27 -23.63
C GLU A 198 -27.02 -23.27 -24.62
N HIS A 199 -27.55 -23.22 -25.84
CA HIS A 199 -27.23 -22.20 -26.86
C HIS A 199 -27.46 -20.76 -26.38
N ALA A 200 -28.33 -20.56 -25.39
CA ALA A 200 -28.60 -19.26 -24.75
C ALA A 200 -27.87 -19.08 -23.40
N GLY A 201 -26.97 -20.01 -23.05
CA GLY A 201 -26.06 -19.93 -21.90
C GLY A 201 -24.61 -19.93 -22.40
N TYR A 202 -23.83 -20.94 -22.03
CA TYR A 202 -22.43 -21.08 -22.46
C TYR A 202 -22.26 -21.30 -23.98
N GLY A 203 -23.31 -21.73 -24.68
CA GLY A 203 -23.31 -21.79 -26.15
C GLY A 203 -23.44 -20.44 -26.85
N LEU A 204 -23.72 -19.32 -26.14
CA LEU A 204 -23.89 -18.02 -26.79
C LEU A 204 -22.56 -17.44 -27.32
N GLY A 205 -21.47 -17.64 -26.56
CA GLY A 205 -20.09 -17.37 -27.01
C GLY A 205 -19.32 -18.63 -27.44
N GLY A 206 -19.95 -19.81 -27.46
CA GLY A 206 -19.39 -21.05 -28.02
C GLY A 206 -18.29 -21.72 -27.18
N VAL A 207 -18.29 -21.55 -25.85
CA VAL A 207 -17.16 -21.92 -24.96
C VAL A 207 -16.70 -23.38 -25.12
N TYR A 208 -17.63 -24.31 -25.32
CA TYR A 208 -17.33 -25.75 -25.43
C TYR A 208 -17.47 -26.30 -26.85
N ASP A 209 -17.60 -25.44 -27.87
CA ASP A 209 -17.86 -25.86 -29.25
C ASP A 209 -16.78 -26.79 -29.81
N ARG A 210 -15.54 -26.64 -29.33
CA ARG A 210 -14.42 -27.56 -29.61
C ARG A 210 -14.65 -28.95 -29.04
N ILE A 211 -15.13 -29.04 -27.80
CA ILE A 211 -15.50 -30.31 -27.15
C ILE A 211 -16.68 -30.96 -27.91
N PHE A 212 -17.73 -30.19 -28.21
CA PHE A 212 -18.89 -30.66 -28.98
C PHE A 212 -18.59 -30.94 -30.46
N ALA A 213 -17.42 -30.52 -30.98
CA ALA A 213 -16.91 -30.91 -32.29
C ALA A 213 -16.06 -32.18 -32.29
N GLY A 214 -15.73 -32.76 -31.13
CA GLY A 214 -14.79 -33.89 -31.00
C GLY A 214 -13.31 -33.48 -31.07
N GLU A 215 -13.04 -32.19 -30.93
CA GLU A 215 -11.72 -31.53 -31.01
C GLU A 215 -11.34 -30.97 -29.62
N TRP A 216 -11.54 -31.78 -28.56
CA TRP A 216 -11.35 -31.34 -27.16
C TRP A 216 -9.90 -30.97 -26.83
N GLU A 217 -8.92 -31.50 -27.57
CA GLU A 217 -7.50 -31.12 -27.46
C GLU A 217 -7.22 -29.70 -27.97
N ALA A 218 -8.18 -29.08 -28.65
CA ALA A 218 -8.16 -27.69 -29.10
C ALA A 218 -9.13 -26.79 -28.31
N TYR A 219 -9.67 -27.28 -27.18
CA TYR A 219 -10.35 -26.46 -26.19
C TYR A 219 -9.31 -25.85 -25.24
N ASP A 220 -9.36 -24.53 -25.05
CA ASP A 220 -8.50 -23.82 -24.11
C ASP A 220 -9.32 -23.43 -22.86
N PRO A 221 -9.00 -23.98 -21.67
CA PRO A 221 -9.67 -23.59 -20.45
C PRO A 221 -9.39 -22.11 -20.07
N TRP A 222 -8.27 -21.53 -20.53
CA TRP A 222 -7.80 -20.21 -20.14
C TRP A 222 -8.12 -19.08 -21.14
N ASP A 223 -8.93 -19.35 -22.16
CA ASP A 223 -9.49 -18.30 -23.02
C ASP A 223 -10.74 -17.69 -22.36
N ALA A 224 -10.65 -16.40 -22.02
CA ALA A 224 -11.74 -15.64 -21.44
C ALA A 224 -12.77 -15.15 -22.48
N ALA A 225 -12.37 -14.95 -23.74
CA ALA A 225 -13.19 -14.33 -24.78
C ALA A 225 -14.59 -14.97 -24.96
N PRO A 226 -14.73 -16.30 -25.15
CA PRO A 226 -16.03 -16.91 -25.43
C PRO A 226 -16.96 -16.93 -24.21
N ARG A 227 -16.47 -16.61 -23.00
CA ARG A 227 -17.25 -16.75 -21.76
C ARG A 227 -17.87 -15.43 -21.29
N ILE A 228 -17.53 -14.29 -21.90
CA ILE A 228 -18.08 -12.97 -21.57
C ILE A 228 -19.58 -12.88 -21.91
N ASP A 229 -20.04 -13.61 -22.93
CA ASP A 229 -21.44 -13.67 -23.35
C ASP A 229 -22.26 -14.79 -22.66
N ALA A 230 -21.67 -15.57 -21.75
CA ALA A 230 -22.33 -16.73 -21.15
C ALA A 230 -23.41 -16.34 -20.13
N GLN A 231 -24.70 -16.48 -20.49
CA GLN A 231 -25.81 -16.05 -19.63
C GLN A 231 -26.27 -17.16 -18.66
N LEU A 232 -26.39 -16.81 -17.37
CA LEU A 232 -26.98 -17.68 -16.34
C LEU A 232 -28.45 -17.30 -16.07
N ARG A 233 -29.33 -18.29 -15.99
CA ARG A 233 -30.78 -18.06 -15.81
C ARG A 233 -31.16 -17.80 -14.34
N PRO A 234 -31.99 -16.77 -14.04
CA PRO A 234 -32.40 -16.45 -12.68
C PRO A 234 -33.33 -17.53 -12.09
N THR A 235 -33.25 -17.71 -10.78
CA THR A 235 -33.97 -18.74 -10.03
C THR A 235 -35.43 -18.33 -9.77
N ALA A 236 -36.40 -19.17 -10.16
CA ALA A 236 -37.82 -18.88 -9.94
C ALA A 236 -38.16 -18.73 -8.45
N GLY A 237 -38.84 -17.64 -8.08
CA GLY A 237 -39.24 -17.34 -6.69
C GLY A 237 -38.31 -16.38 -5.93
N HIS A 238 -37.18 -15.97 -6.52
CA HIS A 238 -36.28 -14.94 -5.97
C HIS A 238 -36.00 -13.84 -7.02
N PRO A 239 -35.61 -12.62 -6.60
CA PRO A 239 -35.17 -11.58 -7.53
C PRO A 239 -33.94 -12.04 -8.34
N PRO A 240 -33.69 -11.44 -9.53
CA PRO A 240 -32.69 -11.96 -10.46
C PRO A 240 -31.25 -11.82 -9.91
N ARG A 241 -30.70 -12.97 -9.49
CA ARG A 241 -29.26 -13.21 -9.29
C ARG A 241 -28.51 -13.10 -10.62
N GLN A 242 -28.30 -11.88 -11.11
CA GLN A 242 -27.38 -11.56 -12.19
C GLN A 242 -25.95 -11.51 -11.64
N PRO A 243 -24.98 -12.21 -12.26
CA PRO A 243 -23.79 -12.72 -11.60
C PRO A 243 -22.83 -11.62 -11.15
N GLY A 244 -22.29 -11.75 -9.93
CA GLY A 244 -20.95 -11.25 -9.60
C GLY A 244 -19.89 -12.36 -9.49
N ARG A 245 -20.30 -13.62 -9.63
CA ARG A 245 -19.44 -14.81 -9.76
C ARG A 245 -19.10 -15.10 -11.23
N GLU A 246 -18.61 -14.11 -11.96
CA GLU A 246 -18.07 -14.35 -13.32
C GLU A 246 -16.63 -14.87 -13.23
N ALA A 247 -16.53 -16.11 -12.79
CA ALA A 247 -15.40 -16.96 -13.05
C ALA A 247 -15.74 -17.86 -14.26
N VAL A 248 -15.96 -17.26 -15.43
CA VAL A 248 -15.47 -17.79 -16.73
C VAL A 248 -15.39 -19.34 -16.79
N ASP A 249 -16.51 -20.09 -16.85
CA ASP A 249 -16.52 -21.54 -16.51
C ASP A 249 -16.46 -22.58 -17.65
N GLY A 250 -16.07 -23.81 -17.28
CA GLY A 250 -15.93 -25.01 -18.13
C GLY A 250 -16.07 -26.36 -17.42
N ILE A 251 -15.93 -27.45 -18.19
CA ILE A 251 -16.50 -28.77 -17.86
C ILE A 251 -15.41 -29.82 -17.54
N SER A 252 -15.57 -30.48 -16.39
CA SER A 252 -14.81 -31.67 -15.99
C SER A 252 -15.73 -32.90 -15.85
N ALA A 253 -16.42 -33.29 -16.92
CA ALA A 253 -17.35 -34.43 -16.93
C ALA A 253 -17.50 -35.08 -18.32
N PRO A 254 -17.86 -36.38 -18.39
CA PRO A 254 -18.34 -37.00 -19.63
C PRO A 254 -19.45 -36.17 -20.30
N PRO A 255 -19.39 -35.92 -21.61
CA PRO A 255 -20.53 -35.35 -22.30
C PRO A 255 -21.64 -36.42 -22.33
N PRO A 256 -22.91 -36.08 -22.00
CA PRO A 256 -23.97 -37.05 -21.71
C PRO A 256 -24.58 -37.75 -22.95
N PHE A 257 -23.75 -38.00 -23.96
CA PHE A 257 -24.04 -38.73 -25.19
C PHE A 257 -23.60 -40.21 -25.12
N PHE A 258 -22.83 -40.62 -24.11
CA PHE A 258 -22.26 -41.97 -24.00
C PHE A 258 -22.89 -42.77 -22.86
N ARG A 259 -23.09 -44.06 -23.10
CA ARG A 259 -23.61 -45.02 -22.11
C ARG A 259 -22.75 -46.30 -22.10
N PRO A 260 -22.66 -47.01 -20.96
CA PRO A 260 -21.98 -48.30 -20.93
C PRO A 260 -22.77 -49.36 -21.72
N LEU A 261 -22.04 -50.30 -22.33
CA LEU A 261 -22.58 -51.50 -22.99
C LEU A 261 -22.84 -52.63 -22.00
N ARG A 262 -22.05 -52.72 -20.93
CA ARG A 262 -22.23 -53.62 -19.78
C ARG A 262 -22.08 -52.83 -18.47
N PRO A 263 -22.91 -53.09 -17.45
CA PRO A 263 -22.85 -52.39 -16.17
C PRO A 263 -21.56 -52.69 -15.41
N ALA A 264 -21.24 -51.84 -14.42
CA ALA A 264 -20.07 -52.01 -13.56
C ALA A 264 -20.10 -53.29 -12.71
N GLU A 265 -21.29 -53.87 -12.51
CA GLU A 265 -21.50 -55.13 -11.78
C GLU A 265 -20.99 -56.36 -12.56
N ASP A 266 -20.92 -56.29 -13.90
CA ASP A 266 -20.54 -57.40 -14.78
C ASP A 266 -19.03 -57.43 -15.11
N LEU A 267 -18.24 -56.45 -14.65
CA LEU A 267 -16.87 -56.21 -15.13
C LEU A 267 -15.89 -55.83 -14.01
N ALA A 268 -14.61 -56.10 -14.24
CA ALA A 268 -13.53 -55.46 -13.48
C ALA A 268 -13.51 -53.93 -13.76
N PRO A 269 -13.15 -53.08 -12.79
CA PRO A 269 -13.21 -51.62 -12.94
C PRO A 269 -12.50 -51.09 -14.19
N GLU A 270 -11.32 -51.65 -14.50
CA GLU A 270 -10.49 -51.28 -15.66
C GLU A 270 -11.21 -51.63 -16.97
N ALA A 271 -11.86 -52.79 -17.02
CA ALA A 271 -12.64 -53.27 -18.17
C ALA A 271 -14.00 -52.56 -18.32
N PHE A 272 -14.54 -51.96 -17.25
CA PHE A 272 -15.73 -51.12 -17.29
C PHE A 272 -15.42 -49.71 -17.81
N LEU A 273 -14.27 -49.15 -17.43
CA LEU A 273 -13.81 -47.83 -17.87
C LEU A 273 -13.20 -47.83 -19.29
N ALA A 274 -12.67 -48.97 -19.75
CA ALA A 274 -12.11 -49.14 -21.09
C ALA A 274 -13.07 -48.69 -22.22
N ALA A 275 -12.52 -48.04 -23.24
CA ALA A 275 -13.28 -47.35 -24.30
C ALA A 275 -14.24 -48.28 -25.06
N GLU A 276 -13.90 -49.55 -25.21
CA GLU A 276 -14.72 -50.58 -25.87
C GLU A 276 -16.03 -50.87 -25.13
N ASN A 277 -16.15 -50.47 -23.86
CA ASN A 277 -17.38 -50.61 -23.08
C ASN A 277 -18.34 -49.42 -23.25
N TRP A 278 -17.99 -48.37 -24.00
CA TRP A 278 -18.79 -47.15 -24.12
C TRP A 278 -19.35 -46.95 -25.52
N ALA A 279 -20.66 -46.71 -25.61
CA ALA A 279 -21.39 -46.52 -26.86
C ALA A 279 -22.08 -45.16 -26.91
N PHE A 280 -21.99 -44.50 -28.07
CA PHE A 280 -22.71 -43.26 -28.35
C PHE A 280 -24.22 -43.50 -28.47
N THR A 281 -24.99 -42.53 -28.00
CA THR A 281 -26.44 -42.60 -27.82
C THR A 281 -27.11 -41.52 -28.66
N GLY A 282 -27.21 -41.75 -29.97
CA GLY A 282 -27.83 -40.83 -30.93
C GLY A 282 -29.31 -41.09 -31.18
N GLY A 283 -29.97 -40.14 -31.85
CA GLY A 283 -31.34 -40.28 -32.35
C GLY A 283 -32.37 -40.54 -31.25
N GLU A 284 -33.32 -41.46 -31.50
CA GLU A 284 -34.42 -41.78 -30.58
C GLU A 284 -33.96 -42.34 -29.23
N ALA A 285 -32.74 -42.88 -29.14
CA ALA A 285 -32.17 -43.37 -27.88
C ALA A 285 -31.66 -42.25 -26.96
N MET A 286 -31.52 -41.02 -27.46
CA MET A 286 -31.05 -39.87 -26.68
C MET A 286 -32.04 -39.55 -25.54
N THR A 287 -31.54 -39.39 -24.32
CA THR A 287 -32.31 -38.94 -23.16
C THR A 287 -32.14 -37.43 -22.94
N SER A 288 -33.06 -36.80 -22.22
CA SER A 288 -32.94 -35.41 -21.77
C SER A 288 -31.98 -35.20 -20.59
N GLU A 289 -31.43 -36.27 -20.02
CA GLU A 289 -30.54 -36.20 -18.86
C GLU A 289 -29.19 -35.55 -19.19
N LEU A 290 -28.71 -34.70 -18.29
CA LEU A 290 -27.43 -34.00 -18.34
C LEU A 290 -26.60 -34.31 -17.08
N GLN A 291 -26.38 -35.60 -16.79
CA GLN A 291 -25.47 -36.16 -15.76
C GLN A 291 -24.91 -35.13 -14.77
N GLY A 292 -25.56 -34.96 -13.61
CA GLY A 292 -25.13 -34.02 -12.56
C GLY A 292 -25.77 -32.62 -12.62
N ALA A 293 -26.31 -32.20 -13.77
CA ALA A 293 -26.96 -30.90 -13.93
C ALA A 293 -28.41 -30.87 -13.42
N THR A 294 -28.76 -29.78 -12.74
CA THR A 294 -30.13 -29.37 -12.37
C THR A 294 -30.25 -27.85 -12.52
N PRO A 295 -31.31 -27.29 -13.13
CA PRO A 295 -31.51 -25.84 -13.20
C PRO A 295 -31.45 -25.19 -11.80
N SER A 296 -30.89 -23.98 -11.71
CA SER A 296 -30.79 -23.20 -10.46
C SER A 296 -29.90 -23.79 -9.34
N HIS A 297 -29.15 -24.86 -9.61
CA HIS A 297 -28.25 -25.52 -8.64
C HIS A 297 -26.82 -25.59 -9.20
N ALA A 298 -25.84 -25.91 -8.36
CA ALA A 298 -24.49 -26.26 -8.79
C ALA A 298 -24.46 -27.56 -9.64
N GLN A 299 -23.42 -27.73 -10.45
CA GLN A 299 -23.19 -28.99 -11.19
C GLN A 299 -22.64 -30.04 -10.21
N GLU A 300 -23.42 -31.06 -9.85
CA GLU A 300 -23.02 -32.11 -8.90
C GLU A 300 -22.26 -33.26 -9.62
N LEU A 301 -21.13 -33.73 -9.06
CA LEU A 301 -20.33 -34.83 -9.62
C LEU A 301 -20.11 -35.97 -8.60
N ASN A 302 -20.11 -37.21 -9.09
CA ASN A 302 -19.88 -38.42 -8.28
C ASN A 302 -19.50 -39.62 -9.17
N ASP A 303 -18.89 -40.64 -8.56
CA ASP A 303 -18.41 -41.85 -9.25
C ASP A 303 -19.51 -42.70 -9.93
N ALA A 304 -20.80 -42.48 -9.63
CA ALA A 304 -21.90 -43.21 -10.28
C ALA A 304 -22.34 -42.55 -11.61
N LEU A 305 -22.24 -41.22 -11.71
CA LEU A 305 -22.53 -40.47 -12.94
C LEU A 305 -21.29 -40.27 -13.81
N HIS A 306 -20.11 -40.13 -13.17
CA HIS A 306 -18.86 -39.78 -13.83
C HIS A 306 -17.71 -40.74 -13.43
N PRO A 307 -17.87 -42.06 -13.61
CA PRO A 307 -16.93 -43.08 -13.10
C PRO A 307 -15.50 -42.92 -13.64
N HIS A 308 -15.34 -42.34 -14.83
CA HIS A 308 -14.03 -42.09 -15.46
C HIS A 308 -13.17 -41.08 -14.71
N LEU A 309 -13.76 -40.20 -13.91
CA LEU A 309 -13.02 -39.23 -13.09
C LEU A 309 -12.39 -39.87 -11.84
N GLN A 310 -12.87 -41.05 -11.44
CA GLN A 310 -12.41 -41.81 -10.27
C GLN A 310 -12.22 -40.91 -9.03
N LEU A 311 -13.25 -40.13 -8.67
CA LEU A 311 -13.17 -39.06 -7.66
C LEU A 311 -12.76 -39.57 -6.27
N SER A 312 -13.08 -40.82 -5.95
CA SER A 312 -12.58 -41.54 -4.77
C SER A 312 -11.05 -41.77 -4.74
N ARG A 313 -10.36 -41.60 -5.88
CA ARG A 313 -8.88 -41.62 -6.03
C ARG A 313 -8.29 -40.25 -6.33
N THR A 314 -9.00 -39.39 -7.05
CA THR A 314 -8.49 -38.14 -7.63
C THR A 314 -8.87 -36.88 -6.88
N MET A 315 -9.88 -36.91 -5.99
CA MET A 315 -10.12 -35.80 -5.06
C MET A 315 -9.02 -35.79 -3.99
N VAL A 316 -8.07 -34.86 -4.14
CA VAL A 316 -6.94 -34.66 -3.22
C VAL A 316 -7.20 -33.51 -2.26
N HIS A 317 -6.71 -33.60 -1.02
CA HIS A 317 -6.70 -32.44 -0.14
C HIS A 317 -5.69 -31.40 -0.67
N VAL A 318 -5.97 -30.12 -0.45
CA VAL A 318 -4.98 -29.05 -0.62
C VAL A 318 -3.77 -29.26 0.32
N PRO A 319 -2.60 -28.65 0.05
CA PRO A 319 -1.44 -28.65 0.96
C PRO A 319 -1.75 -28.07 2.36
N GLU A 320 -0.78 -28.13 3.29
CA GLU A 320 -0.94 -27.58 4.65
C GLU A 320 -1.10 -26.06 4.64
N VAL A 321 -2.36 -25.59 4.62
CA VAL A 321 -2.73 -24.17 4.60
C VAL A 321 -2.42 -23.49 5.94
N ARG A 322 -1.61 -22.44 5.91
CA ARG A 322 -1.29 -21.57 7.05
C ARG A 322 -2.15 -20.30 7.03
N PRO A 323 -2.32 -19.61 8.18
CA PRO A 323 -3.04 -18.34 8.22
C PRO A 323 -2.34 -17.30 7.35
N GLY A 324 -2.95 -16.95 6.22
CA GLY A 324 -2.43 -15.98 5.24
C GLY A 324 -2.22 -16.55 3.84
N ASP A 325 -2.16 -17.88 3.70
CA ASP A 325 -2.04 -18.53 2.38
C ASP A 325 -3.32 -18.34 1.57
N PHE A 326 -3.20 -17.96 0.30
CA PHE A 326 -4.32 -17.75 -0.61
C PHE A 326 -4.46 -18.93 -1.58
N VAL A 327 -5.47 -19.76 -1.38
CA VAL A 327 -5.77 -20.92 -2.23
C VAL A 327 -6.76 -20.52 -3.32
N VAL A 328 -6.40 -20.77 -4.57
CA VAL A 328 -7.24 -20.56 -5.76
C VAL A 328 -7.39 -21.85 -6.55
N TRP A 329 -8.52 -21.99 -7.24
CA TRP A 329 -8.76 -23.02 -8.24
C TRP A 329 -9.36 -22.39 -9.49
N HIS A 330 -9.20 -23.03 -10.64
CA HIS A 330 -9.96 -22.68 -11.83
C HIS A 330 -11.44 -22.94 -11.54
N CYS A 331 -12.31 -22.09 -12.05
CA CYS A 331 -13.77 -22.17 -11.98
C CYS A 331 -14.30 -23.59 -12.29
N ASP A 332 -13.85 -24.11 -13.43
CA ASP A 332 -14.03 -25.44 -14.03
C ASP A 332 -13.57 -26.61 -13.13
N GLY A 333 -12.83 -26.30 -12.06
CA GLY A 333 -12.23 -27.22 -11.13
C GLY A 333 -13.26 -27.85 -10.19
N ILE A 334 -13.35 -29.17 -10.25
CA ILE A 334 -14.16 -29.96 -9.31
C ILE A 334 -13.60 -29.75 -7.91
N HIS A 335 -14.44 -29.29 -6.99
CA HIS A 335 -14.05 -29.06 -5.60
C HIS A 335 -15.12 -29.59 -4.63
N ALA A 336 -14.71 -29.83 -3.38
CA ALA A 336 -15.54 -30.40 -2.33
C ALA A 336 -15.09 -29.88 -0.96
N VAL A 337 -15.87 -30.16 0.09
CA VAL A 337 -15.48 -29.90 1.48
C VAL A 337 -15.40 -31.22 2.23
N ASP A 338 -14.28 -31.44 2.95
CA ASP A 338 -14.02 -32.68 3.69
C ASP A 338 -15.20 -33.14 4.55
N LYS A 339 -15.60 -34.41 4.41
CA LYS A 339 -16.81 -34.93 5.05
C LYS A 339 -16.79 -34.82 6.58
N VAL A 340 -15.61 -34.87 7.20
CA VAL A 340 -15.42 -34.69 8.64
C VAL A 340 -14.17 -33.85 8.90
N HIS A 341 -14.28 -32.80 9.71
CA HIS A 341 -13.12 -32.01 10.12
C HIS A 341 -12.34 -32.70 11.26
N ALA A 342 -11.38 -33.57 10.90
CA ALA A 342 -10.54 -34.31 11.86
C ALA A 342 -9.43 -33.47 12.55
N GLY A 343 -9.54 -32.13 12.54
CA GLY A 343 -8.57 -31.19 13.08
C GLY A 343 -8.56 -31.09 14.61
N LYS A 344 -7.78 -30.12 15.13
CA LYS A 344 -7.60 -29.85 16.57
C LYS A 344 -7.85 -28.39 16.97
N SER A 345 -8.12 -27.53 16.00
CA SER A 345 -8.46 -26.11 16.10
C SER A 345 -9.51 -25.80 15.03
N ASP A 346 -10.07 -24.61 15.02
CA ASP A 346 -10.93 -24.14 13.94
C ASP A 346 -10.20 -24.09 12.58
N SER A 347 -10.96 -24.30 11.51
CA SER A 347 -10.55 -24.20 10.11
C SER A 347 -11.27 -23.02 9.46
N SER A 348 -10.60 -21.87 9.43
CA SER A 348 -11.22 -20.56 9.22
C SER A 348 -10.74 -19.89 7.93
N VAL A 349 -11.68 -19.45 7.07
CA VAL A 349 -11.42 -18.89 5.73
C VAL A 349 -12.37 -17.73 5.39
N LEU A 350 -11.87 -16.77 4.62
CA LEU A 350 -12.67 -15.75 3.93
C LEU A 350 -12.84 -16.18 2.46
N TYR A 351 -14.04 -16.01 1.89
CA TYR A 351 -14.24 -16.23 0.46
C TYR A 351 -13.97 -14.92 -0.32
N ILE A 352 -12.92 -14.92 -1.14
CA ILE A 352 -12.55 -13.80 -2.02
C ILE A 352 -12.14 -14.37 -3.38
N PRO A 353 -12.98 -14.26 -4.42
CA PRO A 353 -12.66 -14.77 -5.76
C PRO A 353 -11.70 -13.84 -6.52
N VAL A 354 -11.34 -14.23 -7.74
CA VAL A 354 -10.59 -13.42 -8.71
C VAL A 354 -11.54 -13.01 -9.85
N CYS A 355 -12.12 -11.81 -9.79
CA CYS A 355 -13.08 -11.34 -10.79
C CYS A 355 -12.44 -10.28 -11.71
N PRO A 356 -12.33 -10.50 -13.04
CA PRO A 356 -11.86 -9.47 -13.98
C PRO A 356 -12.92 -8.38 -14.21
N THR A 357 -12.50 -7.20 -14.67
CA THR A 357 -13.45 -6.19 -15.16
C THR A 357 -14.09 -6.67 -16.47
N THR A 358 -15.40 -6.93 -16.41
CA THR A 358 -16.31 -7.15 -17.54
C THR A 358 -17.46 -6.13 -17.45
N GLU A 359 -18.25 -5.96 -18.50
CA GLU A 359 -19.43 -5.09 -18.43
C GLU A 359 -20.46 -5.60 -17.39
N ILE A 360 -20.58 -6.92 -17.22
CA ILE A 360 -21.55 -7.55 -16.31
C ILE A 360 -21.07 -7.48 -14.86
N ASN A 361 -19.79 -7.77 -14.57
CA ASN A 361 -19.21 -7.55 -13.24
C ASN A 361 -19.27 -6.07 -12.84
N ALA A 362 -19.12 -5.12 -13.78
CA ALA A 362 -19.33 -3.70 -13.50
C ALA A 362 -20.79 -3.38 -13.12
N LYS A 363 -21.78 -3.94 -13.85
CA LYS A 363 -23.22 -3.86 -13.51
C LYS A 363 -23.56 -4.54 -12.18
N TYR A 364 -22.83 -5.59 -11.78
CA TYR A 364 -22.94 -6.18 -10.45
C TYR A 364 -22.34 -5.27 -9.37
N LEU A 365 -21.15 -4.71 -9.59
CA LEU A 365 -20.47 -3.84 -8.64
C LEU A 365 -21.29 -2.59 -8.27
N VAL A 366 -22.05 -2.02 -9.22
CA VAL A 366 -23.00 -0.92 -8.93
C VAL A 366 -24.11 -1.34 -7.96
N ARG A 367 -24.65 -2.56 -8.09
CA ARG A 367 -25.67 -3.09 -7.17
C ARG A 367 -25.05 -3.46 -5.81
N GLN A 368 -23.84 -4.00 -5.81
CA GLN A 368 -23.06 -4.32 -4.61
C GLN A 368 -22.66 -3.07 -3.82
N ARG A 369 -22.35 -1.94 -4.50
CA ARG A 369 -22.11 -0.63 -3.88
C ARG A 369 -23.28 -0.21 -2.99
N GLN A 370 -24.52 -0.36 -3.48
CA GLN A 370 -25.72 0.00 -2.74
C GLN A 370 -25.89 -0.90 -1.50
N ALA A 371 -25.74 -2.22 -1.65
CA ALA A 371 -25.77 -3.14 -0.52
C ALA A 371 -24.70 -2.82 0.56
N PHE A 372 -23.50 -2.40 0.15
CA PHE A 372 -22.47 -1.93 1.08
C PHE A 372 -22.83 -0.60 1.77
N ILE A 373 -23.45 0.35 1.08
CA ILE A 373 -23.94 1.60 1.68
C ILE A 373 -24.98 1.27 2.76
N ASP A 374 -25.98 0.47 2.41
CA ASP A 374 -27.10 0.14 3.30
C ASP A 374 -26.70 -0.85 4.42
N GLY A 375 -25.71 -1.71 4.17
CA GLY A 375 -25.26 -2.77 5.06
C GLY A 375 -26.04 -4.07 4.91
N THR A 376 -26.86 -4.19 3.88
CA THR A 376 -27.64 -5.37 3.53
C THR A 376 -26.76 -6.43 2.84
N PRO A 377 -27.18 -7.70 2.74
CA PRO A 377 -26.45 -8.73 1.99
C PRO A 377 -26.25 -8.34 0.52
N GLY A 378 -25.17 -8.83 -0.11
CA GLY A 378 -24.89 -8.57 -1.52
C GLY A 378 -25.97 -9.14 -2.46
N PRO A 379 -26.14 -8.63 -3.70
CA PRO A 379 -27.25 -8.98 -4.58
C PRO A 379 -27.42 -10.47 -4.95
N ASP A 380 -26.37 -11.28 -4.81
CA ASP A 380 -26.42 -12.74 -5.03
C ASP A 380 -26.94 -13.52 -3.80
N PHE A 381 -26.98 -12.90 -2.62
CA PHE A 381 -27.28 -13.56 -1.34
C PHE A 381 -28.76 -13.42 -0.94
N PRO A 382 -29.26 -14.20 0.03
CA PRO A 382 -30.60 -13.99 0.59
C PRO A 382 -30.76 -12.55 1.10
N GLY A 383 -31.90 -11.92 0.80
CA GLY A 383 -32.22 -10.59 1.30
C GLY A 383 -32.48 -10.58 2.81
N GLY A 384 -32.23 -9.44 3.45
CA GLY A 384 -32.46 -9.27 4.89
C GLY A 384 -31.83 -7.99 5.41
N LYS A 385 -31.84 -7.80 6.74
CA LYS A 385 -31.16 -6.66 7.38
C LYS A 385 -29.63 -6.73 7.26
N GLY A 386 -29.05 -7.93 7.18
CA GLY A 386 -27.61 -8.12 7.17
C GLY A 386 -26.93 -7.42 8.37
N GLU A 387 -25.95 -6.58 8.06
CA GLU A 387 -25.13 -5.85 9.03
C GLU A 387 -25.60 -4.39 9.22
N SER A 388 -26.75 -3.99 8.67
CA SER A 388 -27.26 -2.61 8.74
C SER A 388 -27.41 -2.04 10.16
N GLU A 389 -27.65 -2.91 11.15
CA GLU A 389 -27.79 -2.56 12.57
C GLU A 389 -26.50 -2.79 13.40
N HIS A 390 -25.38 -3.14 12.77
CA HIS A 390 -24.10 -3.33 13.45
C HIS A 390 -23.41 -1.99 13.78
N VAL A 391 -23.10 -1.80 15.06
CA VAL A 391 -22.63 -0.52 15.65
C VAL A 391 -21.37 0.01 14.96
N ASP A 392 -20.40 -0.87 14.68
CA ASP A 392 -19.08 -0.53 14.15
C ASP A 392 -18.89 -0.95 12.67
N ARG A 393 -19.98 -1.10 11.91
CA ARG A 393 -19.88 -1.49 10.49
C ARG A 393 -19.14 -0.42 9.67
N PRO A 394 -18.11 -0.79 8.89
CA PRO A 394 -17.48 0.11 7.92
C PRO A 394 -18.48 0.73 6.93
N ARG A 395 -18.27 2.02 6.65
CA ARG A 395 -19.06 2.86 5.73
C ARG A 395 -18.19 3.33 4.56
N PRO A 396 -18.71 3.92 3.47
CA PRO A 396 -17.91 4.33 2.30
C PRO A 396 -16.63 5.12 2.60
N ASN A 397 -16.66 5.99 3.62
CA ASN A 397 -15.50 6.76 4.07
C ASN A 397 -14.30 5.88 4.49
N PHE A 398 -14.52 4.64 4.95
CA PHE A 398 -13.48 3.66 5.28
C PHE A 398 -12.68 3.26 4.04
N ILE A 399 -13.35 3.05 2.89
CA ILE A 399 -12.69 2.77 1.62
C ILE A 399 -11.98 4.02 1.10
N GLN A 400 -12.61 5.20 1.23
CA GLN A 400 -12.01 6.46 0.79
C GLN A 400 -10.71 6.79 1.56
N GLY A 401 -10.65 6.55 2.87
CA GLY A 401 -9.48 6.84 3.71
C GLY A 401 -8.19 6.10 3.29
N ASP A 402 -8.30 4.82 2.89
CA ASP A 402 -7.16 4.04 2.38
C ASP A 402 -6.92 4.23 0.86
N SER A 403 -7.85 4.85 0.13
CA SER A 403 -7.82 4.86 -1.35
C SER A 403 -6.77 5.79 -1.98
N LEU A 404 -6.32 6.86 -1.31
CA LEU A 404 -5.47 7.89 -1.93
C LEU A 404 -4.09 7.40 -2.41
N GLN A 405 -3.63 6.23 -1.95
CA GLN A 405 -2.37 5.60 -2.39
C GLN A 405 -2.54 4.39 -3.32
N THR A 406 -3.75 4.08 -3.81
CA THR A 406 -3.94 3.04 -4.84
C THR A 406 -4.93 3.47 -5.92
N ASN A 407 -4.57 3.29 -7.20
CA ASN A 407 -5.56 3.15 -8.28
C ASN A 407 -6.24 1.76 -8.17
N SER A 408 -6.97 1.54 -7.09
CA SER A 408 -7.78 0.35 -6.87
C SER A 408 -9.18 0.55 -7.46
N ALA A 409 -9.79 -0.51 -8.00
CA ALA A 409 -11.13 -0.47 -8.59
C ALA A 409 -12.26 -0.44 -7.52
N CYS A 410 -12.05 0.34 -6.45
CA CYS A 410 -12.96 0.48 -5.31
C CYS A 410 -13.38 1.94 -5.05
N SER A 411 -13.01 2.88 -5.91
CA SER A 411 -13.43 4.29 -5.83
C SER A 411 -14.90 4.47 -6.24
N PHE A 412 -15.75 4.84 -5.28
CA PHE A 412 -17.20 4.98 -5.46
C PHE A 412 -17.63 6.47 -5.55
N THR A 413 -17.41 7.12 -6.70
CA THR A 413 -17.64 8.56 -6.91
C THR A 413 -18.36 8.84 -8.25
N ASP A 414 -19.36 9.73 -8.26
CA ASP A 414 -20.31 9.93 -9.38
C ASP A 414 -20.12 11.23 -10.20
N GLU A 415 -19.05 12.02 -9.97
CA GLU A 415 -18.90 13.31 -10.65
C GLU A 415 -18.09 13.26 -11.96
N ALA A 416 -18.76 13.56 -13.06
CA ALA A 416 -18.13 13.90 -14.34
C ALA A 416 -18.79 15.16 -14.95
N ARG A 417 -17.98 16.16 -15.33
CA ARG A 417 -18.44 17.37 -16.05
C ARG A 417 -17.88 17.39 -17.48
N PRO A 418 -18.70 17.59 -18.52
CA PRO A 418 -18.23 17.56 -19.92
C PRO A 418 -17.71 18.93 -20.40
N SER A 419 -16.69 18.91 -21.26
CA SER A 419 -16.23 20.08 -22.04
C SER A 419 -16.50 19.87 -23.54
N ARG A 420 -16.64 20.97 -24.31
CA ARG A 420 -17.13 20.93 -25.70
C ARG A 420 -16.02 20.76 -26.74
N SER A 421 -16.38 20.10 -27.84
CA SER A 421 -15.53 19.78 -28.99
C SER A 421 -15.23 20.95 -29.94
N SER A 422 -14.09 20.89 -30.62
CA SER A 422 -13.99 21.24 -32.05
C SER A 422 -13.01 20.26 -32.75
N SER A 423 -12.99 20.20 -34.08
CA SER A 423 -12.65 18.97 -34.81
C SER A 423 -11.71 19.12 -36.01
N SER A 424 -10.78 18.17 -36.18
CA SER A 424 -10.33 17.67 -37.49
C SER A 424 -9.99 16.16 -37.39
N ARG A 425 -9.77 15.46 -38.50
CA ARG A 425 -9.82 13.99 -38.59
C ARG A 425 -8.59 13.35 -39.27
N SER A 426 -8.48 12.03 -39.04
CA SER A 426 -7.68 11.00 -39.75
C SER A 426 -6.23 10.77 -39.25
N SER A 427 -5.73 9.51 -39.15
CA SER A 427 -6.44 8.20 -39.10
C SER A 427 -5.52 7.03 -38.73
N SER A 428 -5.84 6.27 -37.67
CA SER A 428 -5.52 4.83 -37.49
C SER A 428 -6.29 4.28 -36.29
N PRO A 429 -6.86 3.04 -36.32
CA PRO A 429 -7.73 2.53 -35.25
C PRO A 429 -7.08 1.43 -34.39
N SER A 430 -6.86 1.71 -33.10
CA SER A 430 -6.76 0.73 -32.00
C SER A 430 -6.83 1.49 -30.66
N ALA A 431 -7.32 0.85 -29.59
CA ALA A 431 -7.52 1.41 -28.24
C ALA A 431 -8.64 2.48 -28.06
N ALA A 432 -9.83 2.24 -28.64
CA ALA A 432 -11.02 3.10 -28.45
C ALA A 432 -12.31 2.31 -28.15
N ALA A 433 -12.24 1.41 -27.15
CA ALA A 433 -13.40 0.62 -26.69
C ALA A 433 -13.26 0.24 -25.20
N PHE A 434 -13.51 1.20 -24.30
CA PHE A 434 -13.94 0.99 -22.90
C PHE A 434 -14.18 2.36 -22.22
N ASP A 435 -15.25 3.07 -22.61
CA ASP A 435 -15.68 4.30 -21.94
C ASP A 435 -16.77 3.98 -20.90
N LEU A 436 -16.40 4.00 -19.62
CA LEU A 436 -17.33 3.74 -18.51
C LEU A 436 -18.35 4.88 -18.29
N ALA A 437 -18.19 6.05 -18.91
CA ALA A 437 -19.12 7.18 -18.73
C ALA A 437 -20.48 6.97 -19.43
N SER A 438 -20.56 6.10 -20.44
CA SER A 438 -21.76 5.94 -21.28
C SER A 438 -22.95 5.27 -20.59
N LEU A 439 -22.74 4.57 -19.47
CA LEU A 439 -23.80 3.90 -18.70
C LEU A 439 -24.86 4.86 -18.15
N SER A 440 -24.54 6.16 -18.06
CA SER A 440 -25.47 7.22 -17.68
C SER A 440 -26.63 7.48 -18.66
N SER A 441 -26.57 6.97 -19.89
CA SER A 441 -27.51 7.35 -20.97
C SER A 441 -28.72 6.42 -21.17
N TRP A 442 -28.85 5.33 -20.41
CA TRP A 442 -29.84 4.26 -20.64
C TRP A 442 -31.09 4.31 -19.72
N ILE A 443 -31.56 5.51 -19.36
CA ILE A 443 -32.82 5.71 -18.59
C ILE A 443 -33.89 6.35 -19.49
N PRO A 444 -34.95 5.62 -19.91
CA PRO A 444 -36.09 6.19 -20.60
C PRO A 444 -36.87 7.17 -19.69
N ALA A 445 -37.28 8.32 -20.24
CA ALA A 445 -37.85 9.40 -19.45
C ALA A 445 -39.40 9.41 -19.39
N ARG A 446 -39.91 9.88 -18.24
CA ARG A 446 -41.30 10.29 -17.93
C ARG A 446 -42.36 9.21 -17.66
N VAL A 447 -42.94 9.28 -16.45
CA VAL A 447 -44.38 9.57 -16.25
C VAL A 447 -44.49 10.75 -15.26
N THR A 448 -45.63 11.45 -15.28
CA THR A 448 -45.82 12.79 -14.68
C THR A 448 -46.26 12.82 -13.21
N THR A 449 -45.86 13.93 -12.58
CA THR A 449 -46.45 14.61 -11.40
C THR A 449 -47.97 14.48 -11.21
N LEU A 450 -48.40 14.58 -9.94
CA LEU A 450 -49.66 15.24 -9.55
C LEU A 450 -49.43 16.10 -8.28
N ALA A 451 -50.18 17.19 -8.16
CA ALA A 451 -50.12 18.17 -7.05
C ALA A 451 -51.33 17.97 -6.09
N THR A 452 -51.67 18.80 -5.08
CA THR A 452 -51.44 20.25 -4.82
C THR A 452 -51.69 20.54 -3.31
N PRO A 453 -51.37 21.75 -2.77
CA PRO A 453 -51.56 22.15 -1.36
C PRO A 453 -52.94 22.86 -1.18
N PRO A 454 -53.22 23.82 -0.24
CA PRO A 454 -52.48 24.29 0.94
C PRO A 454 -53.35 24.46 2.23
N LEU A 455 -52.74 25.04 3.28
CA LEU A 455 -53.34 26.11 4.11
C LEU A 455 -52.23 26.81 4.92
N GLY A 456 -52.17 28.15 4.87
CA GLY A 456 -51.65 28.99 5.96
C GLY A 456 -52.81 29.36 6.91
N ASP A 457 -52.81 30.37 7.77
CA ASP A 457 -51.84 31.37 8.27
C ASP A 457 -52.33 31.69 9.73
N ASP A 458 -51.85 32.59 10.60
CA ASP A 458 -50.83 33.67 10.64
C ASP A 458 -50.50 33.93 12.15
N GLY A 459 -49.60 34.87 12.48
CA GLY A 459 -49.70 35.66 13.74
C GLY A 459 -48.67 35.47 14.85
N PHE A 460 -47.63 36.33 14.83
CA PHE A 460 -47.22 37.26 15.90
C PHE A 460 -47.44 36.92 17.41
N ASP A 461 -46.34 36.93 18.18
CA ASP A 461 -45.92 38.00 19.14
C ASP A 461 -45.41 37.55 20.54
N ASP A 462 -44.57 38.42 21.13
CA ASP A 462 -44.25 38.65 22.56
C ASP A 462 -43.74 37.53 23.50
N GLY A 463 -43.02 37.96 24.55
CA GLY A 463 -43.13 37.34 25.89
C GLY A 463 -41.85 36.96 26.65
N ASP A 464 -41.38 37.85 27.53
CA ASP A 464 -40.29 37.62 28.51
C ASP A 464 -40.80 36.96 29.83
N ASP A 465 -39.90 36.78 30.80
CA ASP A 465 -40.12 36.63 32.26
C ASP A 465 -40.59 35.27 32.86
N GLY A 466 -39.65 34.58 33.54
CA GLY A 466 -39.50 34.81 34.98
C GLY A 466 -40.29 33.98 36.04
N SER A 467 -39.80 32.77 36.38
CA SER A 467 -39.86 32.15 37.74
C SER A 467 -41.25 31.68 38.29
N ALA A 468 -41.44 30.96 39.42
CA ALA A 468 -40.54 30.35 40.42
C ALA A 468 -41.15 29.15 41.20
N LEU A 469 -40.31 28.17 41.59
CA LEU A 469 -40.26 27.41 42.87
C LEU A 469 -41.38 26.42 43.37
N ALA A 470 -40.88 25.42 44.15
CA ALA A 470 -41.57 24.47 45.06
C ALA A 470 -42.38 23.31 44.41
N VAL A 471 -42.62 22.14 45.04
CA VAL A 471 -42.63 21.74 46.47
C VAL A 471 -41.99 20.34 46.71
N ASP A 472 -41.50 20.08 47.93
CA ASP A 472 -41.02 18.79 48.48
C ASP A 472 -41.88 17.53 48.22
N ARG A 473 -41.23 16.34 48.19
CA ARG A 473 -41.56 15.28 49.18
C ARG A 473 -40.59 14.07 49.34
N CYS A 474 -40.22 13.87 50.61
CA CYS A 474 -40.08 12.60 51.34
C CYS A 474 -38.91 11.61 51.09
N VAL A 475 -38.54 10.96 52.21
CA VAL A 475 -37.48 9.98 52.45
C VAL A 475 -38.07 8.90 53.38
N LEU A 476 -37.45 7.71 53.46
CA LEU A 476 -37.34 6.74 54.60
C LEU A 476 -37.22 5.29 54.05
N ALA A 477 -36.43 4.36 54.60
CA ALA A 477 -35.43 4.41 55.68
C ALA A 477 -34.37 3.30 55.51
N ALA A 478 -33.23 3.40 56.20
CA ALA A 478 -32.24 2.31 56.34
C ALA A 478 -32.70 1.26 57.38
N PRO A 479 -31.94 0.19 57.68
CA PRO A 479 -31.01 0.30 58.83
C PRO A 479 -29.76 -0.64 58.88
N VAL A 480 -28.97 -0.44 59.94
CA VAL A 480 -27.97 -1.36 60.58
C VAL A 480 -26.53 -1.36 60.05
N GLU A 481 -25.66 -0.63 60.77
CA GLU A 481 -24.22 -0.89 60.86
C GLU A 481 -23.93 -2.25 61.53
N ASN A 482 -22.69 -2.77 61.41
CA ASN A 482 -22.04 -3.20 62.66
C ASN A 482 -20.53 -2.93 62.67
N ARG A 483 -20.00 -2.67 63.87
CA ARG A 483 -18.71 -2.02 64.11
C ARG A 483 -17.63 -3.05 64.50
N ALA A 484 -16.38 -2.77 64.15
CA ALA A 484 -15.38 -2.23 65.11
C ALA A 484 -13.92 -2.64 64.80
N ARG A 485 -13.01 -1.85 65.41
CA ARG A 485 -11.57 -2.11 65.65
C ARG A 485 -10.62 -2.07 64.46
N ALA A 486 -9.89 -0.95 64.37
CA ALA A 486 -8.52 -0.97 63.89
C ALA A 486 -7.63 -1.85 64.80
N ARG A 487 -6.72 -2.61 64.19
CA ARG A 487 -5.55 -3.26 64.80
C ARG A 487 -4.52 -3.55 63.70
N ASP A 488 -3.24 -3.46 64.02
CA ASP A 488 -2.14 -3.63 63.06
C ASP A 488 -2.12 -5.00 62.38
N ALA A 489 -2.02 -5.00 61.05
CA ALA A 489 -1.92 -6.21 60.22
C ALA A 489 -1.01 -6.04 58.99
N ARG A 490 0.19 -5.47 59.22
CA ARG A 490 1.49 -5.80 58.55
C ARG A 490 1.45 -6.12 57.05
N GLU A 491 2.06 -5.26 56.22
CA GLU A 491 2.27 -5.48 54.77
C GLU A 491 2.61 -6.94 54.40
N VAL A 492 1.74 -7.61 53.66
CA VAL A 492 2.05 -8.90 53.02
C VAL A 492 2.82 -8.63 51.73
N ARG A 493 4.07 -8.20 51.89
CA ARG A 493 5.07 -8.10 50.81
C ARG A 493 5.10 -9.45 50.08
N ARG A 494 4.60 -9.52 48.84
CA ARG A 494 4.63 -10.75 48.00
C ARG A 494 6.08 -11.16 47.79
N ARG A 495 6.57 -12.10 48.61
CA ARG A 495 7.94 -12.62 48.49
C ARG A 495 8.11 -13.25 47.12
N ASN A 496 9.11 -12.81 46.35
CA ASN A 496 9.57 -13.52 45.16
C ASN A 496 9.97 -14.95 45.54
N ARG A 497 9.09 -15.92 45.29
CA ARG A 497 9.38 -17.33 45.49
C ARG A 497 10.35 -17.79 44.40
N VAL A 498 11.63 -17.83 44.75
CA VAL A 498 12.70 -18.38 43.91
C VAL A 498 12.28 -19.76 43.39
N ARG A 499 12.32 -19.95 42.07
CA ARG A 499 11.96 -21.21 41.42
C ARG A 499 13.07 -22.25 41.66
N PHE A 500 12.78 -23.26 42.48
CA PHE A 500 13.72 -24.34 42.80
C PHE A 500 13.65 -25.57 41.87
N SER A 501 12.83 -25.55 40.83
CA SER A 501 12.70 -26.62 39.82
C SER A 501 13.17 -26.14 38.45
N CYS A 502 13.71 -27.02 37.61
CA CYS A 502 14.15 -26.65 36.26
C CYS A 502 12.96 -26.13 35.43
N VAL A 503 13.26 -25.36 34.38
CA VAL A 503 12.25 -24.73 33.52
C VAL A 503 11.29 -25.77 32.95
N ARG A 504 11.82 -26.93 32.50
CA ARG A 504 11.03 -28.04 31.95
C ARG A 504 10.09 -28.68 32.97
N CYS A 505 10.61 -29.15 34.11
CA CYS A 505 9.79 -29.78 35.15
C CYS A 505 8.75 -28.81 35.73
N HIS A 506 9.05 -27.51 35.82
CA HIS A 506 8.06 -26.50 36.20
C HIS A 506 6.97 -26.33 35.13
N ARG A 507 7.32 -26.27 33.83
CA ARG A 507 6.33 -26.18 32.73
C ARG A 507 5.40 -27.39 32.73
N MET A 508 5.95 -28.59 33.01
CA MET A 508 5.19 -29.84 33.15
C MET A 508 4.52 -30.03 34.53
N LYS A 509 4.70 -29.11 35.49
CA LYS A 509 4.22 -29.20 36.88
C LYS A 509 4.63 -30.49 37.64
N VAL A 510 5.76 -31.11 37.29
CA VAL A 510 6.27 -32.36 37.91
C VAL A 510 7.38 -32.11 38.94
N LYS A 511 7.54 -33.06 39.87
CA LYS A 511 8.62 -33.05 40.88
C LYS A 511 10.01 -33.08 40.20
N CYS A 512 10.92 -32.27 40.72
CA CYS A 512 12.28 -32.09 40.22
C CYS A 512 13.27 -32.36 41.36
N ASP A 513 14.28 -33.19 41.11
CA ASP A 513 15.35 -33.58 42.06
C ASP A 513 16.40 -32.47 42.32
N LYS A 514 16.45 -31.48 41.42
CA LYS A 514 17.31 -30.27 41.49
C LYS A 514 18.77 -30.46 41.08
N GLN A 515 19.11 -31.60 40.47
CA GLN A 515 20.40 -31.81 39.80
C GLN A 515 20.42 -31.13 38.42
N LEU A 516 21.60 -30.98 37.82
CA LEU A 516 21.78 -30.39 36.50
C LEU A 516 22.71 -31.30 35.66
N PRO A 517 22.19 -31.98 34.61
CA PRO A 517 20.78 -32.10 34.24
C PRO A 517 19.97 -32.87 35.31
N CYS A 518 18.70 -32.52 35.49
CA CYS A 518 17.86 -33.15 36.52
C CYS A 518 17.45 -34.56 36.06
N GLY A 519 17.44 -35.52 36.99
CA GLY A 519 17.24 -36.95 36.69
C GLY A 519 15.92 -37.22 35.95
N ARG A 520 14.86 -36.46 36.26
CA ARG A 520 13.59 -36.55 35.52
C ARG A 520 13.71 -36.11 34.04
N CYS A 521 14.55 -35.13 33.73
CA CYS A 521 14.84 -34.73 32.34
C CYS A 521 15.70 -35.78 31.62
N VAL A 522 16.74 -36.30 32.27
CA VAL A 522 17.60 -37.36 31.72
C VAL A 522 16.79 -38.60 31.39
N ALA A 523 15.99 -39.12 32.33
CA ALA A 523 15.11 -40.27 32.13
C ALA A 523 14.02 -40.04 31.06
N SER A 524 13.73 -38.79 30.70
CA SER A 524 12.79 -38.45 29.62
C SER A 524 13.47 -38.29 28.25
N ARG A 525 14.78 -38.54 28.11
CA ARG A 525 15.62 -38.21 26.93
C ARG A 525 15.67 -36.71 26.60
N PHE A 526 15.68 -35.87 27.63
CA PHE A 526 15.70 -34.41 27.51
C PHE A 526 16.66 -33.74 28.51
N GLY A 527 17.70 -34.46 28.94
CA GLY A 527 18.71 -33.96 29.89
C GLY A 527 19.36 -32.67 29.42
N ASP A 528 19.70 -32.60 28.14
CA ASP A 528 20.44 -31.51 27.49
C ASP A 528 19.62 -30.22 27.43
N SER A 529 18.28 -30.34 27.45
CA SER A 529 17.33 -29.22 27.53
C SER A 529 17.02 -28.76 28.98
N CYS A 530 17.69 -29.33 29.99
CA CYS A 530 17.34 -29.12 31.41
C CYS A 530 17.98 -27.85 32.01
N SER A 531 17.43 -26.68 31.72
CA SER A 531 17.91 -25.41 32.30
C SER A 531 17.23 -24.99 33.61
N TYR A 532 17.97 -24.24 34.43
CA TYR A 532 17.45 -23.45 35.57
C TYR A 532 17.64 -21.97 35.27
N ALA A 533 16.71 -21.11 35.73
CA ALA A 533 16.91 -19.67 35.65
C ALA A 533 18.09 -19.28 36.56
N ARG A 534 19.22 -18.85 35.96
CA ARG A 534 20.47 -18.59 36.69
C ARG A 534 20.27 -17.53 37.78
N LYS A 535 20.86 -17.77 38.96
CA LYS A 535 21.33 -16.68 39.82
C LYS A 535 22.58 -16.07 39.18
N LYS A 536 22.79 -14.77 39.37
CA LYS A 536 24.13 -14.19 39.31
C LYS A 536 24.79 -14.39 40.68
N GLY A 537 26.00 -14.95 40.70
CA GLY A 537 26.88 -14.98 41.88
C GLY A 537 28.02 -13.96 41.70
N PRO A 538 28.68 -13.53 42.78
CA PRO A 538 29.98 -12.86 42.70
C PRO A 538 31.09 -13.89 42.40
N ASP A 539 32.30 -13.38 42.18
CA ASP A 539 33.58 -14.09 42.15
C ASP A 539 33.72 -15.16 41.04
N ASP A 540 34.22 -14.74 39.87
CA ASP A 540 35.45 -15.34 39.31
C ASP A 540 36.08 -14.38 38.28
N ASP A 541 37.41 -14.39 38.18
CA ASP A 541 38.21 -13.55 37.26
C ASP A 541 38.94 -14.42 36.22
N GLY A 542 38.92 -13.98 34.95
CA GLY A 542 39.92 -14.33 33.93
C GLY A 542 40.21 -15.81 33.62
N ALA A 543 39.46 -16.40 32.69
CA ALA A 543 39.95 -17.53 31.87
C ALA A 543 39.32 -17.49 30.46
N ASP A 544 40.14 -17.70 29.43
CA ASP A 544 39.66 -17.75 28.04
C ASP A 544 38.80 -19.00 27.79
N GLY A 545 37.66 -18.81 27.13
CA GLY A 545 36.75 -19.87 26.73
C GLY A 545 35.94 -19.44 25.51
N GLU A 546 35.97 -20.28 24.47
CA GLU A 546 35.34 -19.98 23.19
C GLU A 546 33.81 -19.94 23.32
N GLY A 547 33.26 -18.74 23.49
CA GLY A 547 31.83 -18.52 23.42
C GLY A 547 31.34 -18.66 21.98
N GLU A 548 30.40 -19.56 21.74
CA GLU A 548 29.68 -19.65 20.46
C GLU A 548 29.19 -18.27 20.04
N ARG A 549 29.73 -17.75 18.93
CA ARG A 549 29.20 -16.53 18.34
C ARG A 549 27.78 -16.83 17.88
N VAL A 550 26.81 -16.10 18.43
CA VAL A 550 25.47 -16.03 17.83
C VAL A 550 25.69 -15.65 16.37
N ALA A 551 25.22 -16.50 15.46
CA ALA A 551 25.44 -16.30 14.03
C ALA A 551 24.75 -15.00 13.59
N SER A 552 25.53 -13.93 13.48
CA SER A 552 25.19 -12.82 12.59
C SER A 552 24.96 -13.41 11.19
N PRO A 553 23.94 -12.95 10.45
CA PRO A 553 23.91 -13.20 9.02
C PRO A 553 25.26 -12.81 8.39
N GLU A 554 25.72 -13.57 7.41
CA GLU A 554 26.80 -13.13 6.52
C GLU A 554 26.43 -11.73 6.00
N PRO A 555 27.35 -10.74 6.03
CA PRO A 555 27.04 -9.41 5.53
C PRO A 555 26.72 -9.51 4.03
N GLU A 556 25.61 -8.92 3.60
CA GLU A 556 25.21 -8.91 2.20
C GLU A 556 26.38 -8.42 1.32
N SER A 557 26.67 -9.16 0.25
CA SER A 557 27.70 -8.78 -0.70
C SER A 557 27.44 -7.35 -1.20
N PHE A 558 28.48 -6.54 -1.33
CA PHE A 558 28.32 -5.16 -1.79
C PHE A 558 27.54 -5.09 -3.10
N ASP A 559 27.78 -6.02 -4.03
CA ASP A 559 27.07 -6.08 -5.31
C ASP A 559 25.56 -6.24 -5.13
N ALA A 560 25.09 -7.09 -4.20
CA ALA A 560 23.66 -7.20 -3.88
C ALA A 560 23.08 -5.88 -3.33
N VAL A 561 23.78 -5.21 -2.41
CA VAL A 561 23.37 -3.90 -1.88
C VAL A 561 23.35 -2.83 -2.97
N PHE A 562 24.31 -2.89 -3.91
CA PHE A 562 24.44 -1.96 -5.02
C PHE A 562 23.36 -2.19 -6.10
N GLN A 563 23.02 -3.43 -6.42
CA GLN A 563 21.87 -3.73 -7.29
C GLN A 563 20.55 -3.31 -6.61
N ALA A 564 20.35 -3.64 -5.32
CA ALA A 564 19.17 -3.20 -4.56
C ALA A 564 19.07 -1.67 -4.37
N PHE A 565 20.17 -0.92 -4.52
CA PHE A 565 20.17 0.54 -4.65
C PHE A 565 19.88 1.00 -6.10
N ASN A 566 20.35 0.23 -7.09
CA ASN A 566 20.25 0.58 -8.50
C ASN A 566 18.86 0.33 -9.11
N ASP A 567 18.24 -0.79 -8.76
CA ASP A 567 16.94 -1.29 -9.22
C ASP A 567 15.75 -0.51 -8.63
N ARG A 568 16.02 0.38 -7.66
CA ARG A 568 15.02 1.30 -7.11
C ARG A 568 14.41 2.13 -8.24
N HIS A 569 13.09 2.19 -8.29
CA HIS A 569 12.39 3.11 -9.19
C HIS A 569 12.82 4.55 -8.91
N ARG A 570 13.30 5.24 -9.94
CA ARG A 570 13.69 6.66 -9.90
C ARG A 570 12.87 7.45 -10.92
N GLY A 571 12.49 8.64 -10.52
CA GLY A 571 12.05 9.72 -11.39
C GLY A 571 13.20 10.50 -12.02
N SER A 572 12.86 11.46 -12.89
CA SER A 572 13.83 12.21 -13.69
C SER A 572 14.72 13.15 -12.87
N SER A 573 14.36 13.47 -11.61
CA SER A 573 15.14 14.36 -10.73
C SER A 573 16.44 13.71 -10.20
N HIS A 574 16.54 12.38 -10.21
CA HIS A 574 17.71 11.64 -9.74
C HIS A 574 18.96 11.94 -10.58
N TRP A 575 20.13 12.05 -9.94
CA TRP A 575 21.38 12.45 -10.62
C TRP A 575 21.86 11.46 -11.70
N ARG A 576 21.41 10.19 -11.67
CA ARG A 576 21.79 9.16 -12.67
C ARG A 576 21.51 9.61 -14.11
N ILE A 577 20.40 10.30 -14.36
CA ILE A 577 20.02 10.83 -15.68
C ILE A 577 21.09 11.79 -16.24
N LEU A 578 21.74 12.56 -15.37
CA LEU A 578 22.84 13.45 -15.76
C LEU A 578 24.12 12.65 -16.05
N MET A 579 24.39 11.58 -15.30
CA MET A 579 25.53 10.69 -15.54
C MET A 579 25.41 9.98 -16.90
N GLU A 580 24.23 9.48 -17.23
CA GLU A 580 23.90 8.88 -18.52
C GLU A 580 24.12 9.90 -19.65
N ARG A 581 23.66 11.15 -19.47
CA ARG A 581 23.89 12.21 -20.46
C ARG A 581 25.35 12.67 -20.60
N ILE A 582 26.16 12.60 -19.55
CA ILE A 582 27.61 12.84 -19.64
C ILE A 582 28.28 11.70 -20.41
N LYS A 583 27.89 10.43 -20.16
CA LYS A 583 28.39 9.24 -20.87
C LYS A 583 28.10 9.27 -22.38
N GLU A 584 27.03 9.93 -22.82
CA GLU A 584 26.74 10.19 -24.23
C GLU A 584 27.64 11.27 -24.87
N LEU A 585 28.30 12.10 -24.06
CA LEU A 585 29.09 13.26 -24.49
C LEU A 585 30.61 13.10 -24.27
N THR A 586 31.05 11.97 -23.70
CA THR A 586 32.44 11.68 -23.29
C THR A 586 32.89 10.30 -23.77
N SER A 587 34.20 10.08 -23.88
CA SER A 587 34.81 8.76 -24.08
C SER A 587 35.05 7.99 -22.78
N PHE A 588 34.79 8.59 -21.63
CA PHE A 588 35.10 8.06 -20.31
C PHE A 588 34.31 6.78 -19.96
N ASP A 589 35.02 5.72 -19.54
CA ASP A 589 34.39 4.47 -19.12
C ASP A 589 33.84 4.55 -17.68
N PHE A 590 32.59 4.97 -17.57
CA PHE A 590 31.85 4.99 -16.31
C PHE A 590 31.67 3.61 -15.65
N ASN A 591 31.93 2.48 -16.32
CA ASN A 591 31.85 1.16 -15.68
C ASN A 591 33.01 0.95 -14.69
N VAL A 592 34.25 1.28 -15.08
CA VAL A 592 35.42 1.31 -14.19
C VAL A 592 35.13 2.20 -12.97
N PHE A 593 34.43 3.31 -13.20
CA PHE A 593 34.05 4.21 -12.14
C PHE A 593 32.97 3.65 -11.20
N MET A 594 31.93 3.00 -11.72
CA MET A 594 30.89 2.32 -10.92
C MET A 594 31.48 1.17 -10.09
N HIS A 595 32.53 0.49 -10.59
CA HIS A 595 33.31 -0.45 -9.78
C HIS A 595 34.21 0.24 -8.74
N SER A 596 34.50 1.54 -8.86
CA SER A 596 35.20 2.33 -7.83
C SER A 596 34.27 2.92 -6.75
N LEU A 597 32.96 2.90 -6.98
CA LEU A 597 31.93 3.12 -5.95
C LEU A 597 31.81 1.92 -4.99
N ILE A 598 32.36 0.76 -5.35
CA ILE A 598 32.59 -0.36 -4.41
C ILE A 598 33.61 0.13 -3.37
N PRO A 599 33.24 0.24 -2.07
CA PRO A 599 34.10 0.76 -1.03
C PRO A 599 35.18 -0.27 -0.72
N GLN A 600 36.31 -0.13 -1.41
CA GLN A 600 37.58 -0.54 -0.84
C GLN A 600 37.77 0.32 0.43
N TYR A 601 37.50 -0.28 1.59
CA TYR A 601 37.33 0.43 2.85
C TYR A 601 38.57 1.15 3.46
N PRO A 602 39.86 0.96 3.07
CA PRO A 602 40.98 1.53 3.84
C PRO A 602 41.33 3.00 3.52
N HIS A 603 40.54 3.73 2.73
CA HIS A 603 40.94 5.06 2.21
C HIS A 603 40.10 6.27 2.67
N CYS A 604 38.93 6.09 3.27
CA CYS A 604 38.08 7.20 3.73
C CYS A 604 38.03 7.25 5.26
N ALA A 605 39.00 7.94 5.88
CA ALA A 605 39.17 8.00 7.33
C ALA A 605 38.26 9.05 8.02
N TYR A 606 36.98 9.15 7.63
CA TYR A 606 36.08 10.15 8.21
C TYR A 606 35.47 9.66 9.53
N GLU A 607 35.75 10.39 10.61
CA GLU A 607 35.44 9.98 12.00
C GLU A 607 33.94 10.05 12.34
N LEU A 608 33.12 10.70 11.50
CA LEU A 608 31.68 10.90 11.73
C LEU A 608 30.84 10.22 10.65
N ILE A 609 30.75 8.89 10.71
CA ILE A 609 29.91 8.07 9.82
C ILE A 609 28.83 7.35 10.67
N LEU A 610 27.58 7.45 10.23
CA LEU A 610 26.43 6.75 10.80
C LEU A 610 26.06 5.50 9.98
N PRO A 611 25.43 4.47 10.58
CA PRO A 611 24.92 3.33 9.83
C PRO A 611 23.84 3.70 8.79
N VAL A 612 23.73 2.90 7.72
CA VAL A 612 22.72 3.10 6.66
C VAL A 612 21.30 3.12 7.23
N ASN A 613 21.02 2.29 8.25
CA ASN A 613 19.69 2.21 8.87
C ASN A 613 19.45 3.24 10.00
N TYR A 614 20.44 4.06 10.38
CA TYR A 614 20.24 5.11 11.39
C TYR A 614 19.04 6.01 11.06
N PRO A 615 18.12 6.32 11.99
CA PRO A 615 18.20 6.13 13.45
C PRO A 615 17.51 4.86 13.97
N PHE A 616 17.44 3.78 13.18
CA PHE A 616 16.74 2.55 13.57
C PHE A 616 17.61 1.29 13.40
N GLY A 617 18.14 0.77 14.51
CA GLY A 617 18.89 -0.49 14.54
C GLY A 617 20.40 -0.34 14.32
N SER A 618 20.95 0.84 14.62
CA SER A 618 22.39 1.08 14.57
C SER A 618 23.13 0.18 15.57
N PRO A 619 24.12 -0.64 15.16
CA PRO A 619 24.85 -1.52 16.08
C PRO A 619 25.52 -0.76 17.23
N GLY A 620 26.00 0.46 16.98
CA GLY A 620 26.57 1.34 18.00
C GLY A 620 25.55 1.85 19.05
N ALA A 621 24.27 1.93 18.73
CA ALA A 621 23.22 2.38 19.67
C ALA A 621 22.96 1.33 20.77
N VAL A 622 23.30 0.06 20.54
CA VAL A 622 23.21 -1.02 21.55
C VAL A 622 24.05 -0.70 22.79
N LYS A 623 25.19 -0.01 22.64
CA LYS A 623 26.01 0.52 23.75
C LYS A 623 25.19 1.42 24.68
N PHE A 624 24.33 2.25 24.10
CA PHE A 624 23.50 3.22 24.82
C PHE A 624 22.14 2.66 25.26
N ALA A 625 21.88 1.36 25.03
CA ALA A 625 20.70 0.69 25.56
C ALA A 625 20.62 0.70 27.11
N SER A 626 21.73 0.99 27.81
CA SER A 626 21.75 1.30 29.24
C SER A 626 21.75 2.82 29.46
N LEU A 627 20.72 3.35 30.12
CA LEU A 627 20.62 4.77 30.47
C LEU A 627 21.84 5.26 31.28
N LYS A 628 22.47 4.38 32.07
CA LYS A 628 23.73 4.71 32.79
C LYS A 628 24.85 5.13 31.83
N LEU A 629 24.94 4.52 30.65
CA LEU A 629 25.98 4.86 29.66
C LEU A 629 25.65 6.14 28.89
N VAL A 630 24.38 6.49 28.74
CA VAL A 630 23.94 7.80 28.24
C VAL A 630 24.27 8.90 29.25
N MET A 631 23.98 8.70 30.54
CA MET A 631 24.37 9.64 31.59
C MET A 631 25.90 9.74 31.74
N GLN A 632 26.63 8.65 31.51
CA GLN A 632 28.10 8.67 31.50
C GLN A 632 28.69 9.39 30.26
N LEU A 633 27.96 9.45 29.14
CA LEU A 633 28.33 10.32 28.01
C LEU A 633 28.18 11.78 28.43
N LEU A 634 27.00 12.18 28.95
CA LEU A 634 26.78 13.54 29.45
C LEU A 634 27.78 13.93 30.55
N SER A 635 28.14 13.03 31.47
CA SER A 635 29.12 13.34 32.53
C SER A 635 30.55 13.56 32.03
N LYS A 636 30.84 13.25 30.75
CA LYS A 636 32.12 13.57 30.09
C LYS A 636 32.04 14.87 29.29
N THR A 637 30.85 15.43 29.08
CA THR A 637 30.64 16.71 28.39
C THR A 637 30.63 17.82 29.42
N PRO A 638 31.65 18.72 29.48
CA PRO A 638 31.59 19.87 30.36
C PRO A 638 30.39 20.77 30.03
N ALA A 639 29.78 21.40 31.04
CA ALA A 639 28.61 22.27 30.83
C ALA A 639 28.86 23.35 29.75
N SER A 640 30.02 24.02 29.80
CA SER A 640 30.44 25.02 28.81
C SER A 640 30.68 24.46 27.40
N ALA A 641 30.96 23.15 27.26
CA ALA A 641 31.01 22.50 25.96
C ALA A 641 29.60 22.15 25.46
N ALA A 642 28.71 21.71 26.36
CA ALA A 642 27.32 21.45 26.03
C ALA A 642 26.59 22.74 25.60
N GLU A 643 26.79 23.84 26.32
CA GLU A 643 26.34 25.20 25.96
C GLU A 643 26.86 25.59 24.57
N ALA A 644 28.18 25.54 24.34
CA ALA A 644 28.77 25.86 23.05
C ALA A 644 28.30 24.96 21.88
N TYR A 645 27.90 23.72 22.16
CA TYR A 645 27.26 22.85 21.17
C TYR A 645 25.81 23.30 20.89
N VAL A 646 25.00 23.60 21.91
CA VAL A 646 23.64 24.12 21.73
C VAL A 646 23.67 25.44 20.93
N ASP A 647 24.55 26.37 21.30
CA ASP A 647 24.77 27.63 20.57
C ASP A 647 25.18 27.38 19.11
N SER A 648 26.09 26.44 18.86
CA SER A 648 26.52 26.13 17.49
C SER A 648 25.46 25.37 16.70
N TYR A 649 24.53 24.64 17.34
CA TYR A 649 23.33 24.10 16.68
C TYR A 649 22.41 25.25 16.23
N PHE A 650 22.05 26.16 17.14
CA PHE A 650 21.14 27.27 16.83
C PHE A 650 21.74 28.27 15.83
N ARG A 651 23.06 28.44 15.82
CA ARG A 651 23.79 29.26 14.83
C ARG A 651 23.85 28.63 13.43
N VAL A 652 23.89 27.30 13.30
CA VAL A 652 24.26 26.63 12.04
C VAL A 652 23.14 25.77 11.44
N PHE A 653 22.39 25.01 12.24
CA PHE A 653 21.43 24.03 11.74
C PHE A 653 19.96 24.47 11.88
N GLU A 654 19.58 25.13 12.97
CA GLU A 654 18.22 25.69 13.10
C GLU A 654 17.84 26.66 11.95
N PRO A 655 18.75 27.51 11.41
CA PRO A 655 18.41 28.37 10.28
C PRO A 655 18.24 27.61 8.96
N LEU A 656 18.80 26.40 8.83
CA LEU A 656 18.59 25.53 7.67
C LEU A 656 17.27 24.76 7.79
N GLN A 657 16.94 24.31 9.00
CA GLN A 657 15.90 23.33 9.27
C GLN A 657 15.12 23.70 10.56
N PRO A 658 14.19 24.67 10.52
CA PRO A 658 13.65 25.30 11.73
C PRO A 658 12.64 24.40 12.46
N VAL A 659 13.03 23.81 13.59
CA VAL A 659 12.18 22.87 14.36
C VAL A 659 11.85 23.37 15.77
N PHE A 660 12.57 24.37 16.27
CA PHE A 660 12.46 24.92 17.62
C PHE A 660 11.66 26.24 17.63
N ASP A 661 11.59 26.90 18.77
CA ASP A 661 10.96 28.22 18.91
C ASP A 661 11.98 29.19 19.51
N VAL A 662 12.79 29.79 18.63
CA VAL A 662 13.95 30.62 19.01
C VAL A 662 13.58 31.85 19.85
N ASP A 663 12.35 32.33 19.72
CA ASP A 663 11.81 33.45 20.50
C ASP A 663 11.44 33.05 21.96
N SER A 664 11.39 31.75 22.26
CA SER A 664 11.17 31.23 23.62
C SER A 664 12.49 31.16 24.43
N PRO A 665 12.49 31.45 25.75
CA PRO A 665 13.72 31.59 26.53
C PRO A 665 14.62 30.35 26.59
N ASP A 666 14.03 29.15 26.63
CA ASP A 666 14.76 27.87 26.61
C ASP A 666 14.88 27.29 25.18
N HIS A 667 14.45 28.04 24.17
CA HIS A 667 14.24 27.66 22.76
C HIS A 667 13.38 26.39 22.53
N GLY A 668 12.81 25.79 23.58
CA GLY A 668 12.19 24.47 23.56
C GLY A 668 13.17 23.29 23.69
N VAL A 669 14.42 23.52 24.10
CA VAL A 669 15.43 22.50 24.41
C VAL A 669 15.55 22.33 25.93
N VAL A 670 15.04 21.22 26.46
CA VAL A 670 15.29 20.85 27.86
C VAL A 670 16.70 20.27 27.99
N ALA A 671 17.59 20.98 28.68
CA ALA A 671 18.95 20.50 28.97
C ALA A 671 18.94 19.41 30.07
N PHE A 672 19.82 18.41 29.94
CA PHE A 672 19.94 17.31 30.91
C PHE A 672 21.35 17.24 31.52
N ASP A 673 21.40 17.21 32.85
CA ASP A 673 22.59 16.89 33.64
C ASP A 673 22.66 15.39 33.95
N ALA A 674 23.87 14.82 33.88
CA ALA A 674 24.15 13.44 34.27
C ALA A 674 23.79 13.08 35.73
N SER A 675 23.67 14.06 36.64
CA SER A 675 23.15 13.81 37.99
C SER A 675 21.64 13.55 38.03
N THR A 676 20.90 14.02 37.02
CA THR A 676 19.43 14.02 36.98
C THR A 676 18.92 13.20 35.79
N PRO A 677 18.95 11.86 35.87
CA PRO A 677 18.44 10.99 34.81
C PRO A 677 16.92 11.13 34.63
N PRO A 678 16.41 10.94 33.39
CA PRO A 678 14.98 11.04 33.08
C PRO A 678 14.16 10.00 33.83
N LYS A 679 13.03 10.45 34.40
CA LYS A 679 12.12 9.67 35.25
C LYS A 679 10.85 9.23 34.52
N SER A 680 10.48 9.93 33.46
CA SER A 680 9.30 9.66 32.62
C SER A 680 9.66 9.33 31.17
N VAL A 681 8.66 8.85 30.42
CA VAL A 681 8.75 8.65 28.97
C VAL A 681 8.92 9.97 28.23
N GLU A 682 8.34 11.06 28.73
CA GLU A 682 8.44 12.39 28.13
C GLU A 682 9.86 12.96 28.26
N GLU A 683 10.45 12.86 29.47
CA GLU A 683 11.85 13.21 29.71
C GLU A 683 12.82 12.35 28.85
N LEU A 684 12.46 11.10 28.50
CA LEU A 684 13.26 10.27 27.58
C LEU A 684 13.21 10.77 26.12
N VAL A 685 12.07 11.30 25.66
CA VAL A 685 12.00 11.95 24.33
C VAL A 685 12.78 13.27 24.36
N GLN A 686 12.61 14.09 25.40
CA GLN A 686 13.36 15.34 25.59
C GLN A 686 14.87 15.09 25.66
N LEU A 687 15.32 14.03 26.33
CA LEU A 687 16.73 13.62 26.35
C LEU A 687 17.23 13.19 24.97
N ALA A 688 16.44 12.43 24.20
CA ALA A 688 16.80 12.10 22.81
C ALA A 688 16.95 13.37 21.94
N GLN A 689 16.05 14.33 22.13
CA GLN A 689 16.05 15.65 21.47
C GLN A 689 17.28 16.49 21.87
N TYR A 690 17.66 16.49 23.14
CA TYR A 690 18.86 17.18 23.63
C TYR A 690 20.14 16.54 23.09
N LEU A 691 20.22 15.21 23.06
CA LEU A 691 21.38 14.48 22.53
C LEU A 691 21.58 14.72 21.02
N ILE A 692 20.51 14.74 20.21
CA ILE A 692 20.65 15.01 18.76
C ILE A 692 21.07 16.48 18.50
N VAL A 693 20.61 17.44 19.31
CA VAL A 693 21.09 18.85 19.30
C VAL A 693 22.56 18.93 19.68
N LEU A 694 22.99 18.29 20.77
CA LEU A 694 24.41 18.25 21.18
C LEU A 694 25.29 17.63 20.08
N GLY A 695 24.86 16.53 19.45
CA GLY A 695 25.61 15.88 18.38
C GLY A 695 25.77 16.77 17.14
N LEU A 696 24.72 17.47 16.73
CA LEU A 696 24.77 18.45 15.63
C LEU A 696 25.67 19.63 15.99
N GLY A 697 25.48 20.23 17.17
CA GLY A 697 26.33 21.30 17.69
C GLY A 697 27.81 20.94 17.72
N CYS A 698 28.12 19.76 18.25
CA CYS A 698 29.47 19.18 18.32
C CYS A 698 30.10 18.94 16.93
N SER A 699 29.28 18.77 15.88
CA SER A 699 29.75 18.64 14.49
C SER A 699 30.13 19.99 13.88
N ALA A 700 29.46 21.09 14.25
CA ALA A 700 29.74 22.43 13.75
C ALA A 700 30.86 23.17 14.53
N VAL A 701 31.35 22.60 15.64
CA VAL A 701 32.51 23.09 16.38
C VAL A 701 33.77 22.40 15.88
N ARG A 702 34.78 23.20 15.49
CA ARG A 702 36.05 22.69 14.93
C ARG A 702 36.81 21.85 15.96
N GLY A 703 37.20 20.64 15.58
CA GLY A 703 38.04 19.75 16.39
C GLY A 703 37.26 18.84 17.36
N THR A 704 35.94 18.93 17.41
CA THR A 704 35.11 18.06 18.25
C THR A 704 34.32 17.00 17.47
N GLN A 705 34.28 17.10 16.14
CA GLN A 705 33.37 16.35 15.26
C GLN A 705 33.39 14.81 15.43
N SER A 706 34.51 14.22 15.84
CA SER A 706 34.62 12.78 16.14
C SER A 706 33.73 12.30 17.31
N HIS A 707 33.26 13.21 18.17
CA HIS A 707 32.40 12.88 19.30
C HIS A 707 30.89 12.90 18.93
N SER A 708 30.50 13.56 17.84
CA SER A 708 29.10 13.70 17.40
C SER A 708 28.38 12.35 17.26
N ALA A 709 29.09 11.32 16.79
CA ALA A 709 28.54 9.97 16.61
C ALA A 709 28.04 9.33 17.92
N GLU A 710 28.69 9.58 19.07
CA GLU A 710 28.25 9.03 20.36
C GLU A 710 26.88 9.62 20.76
N TYR A 711 26.70 10.93 20.58
CA TYR A 711 25.44 11.60 20.89
C TYR A 711 24.30 11.16 19.95
N TYR A 712 24.58 11.01 18.65
CA TYR A 712 23.61 10.51 17.67
C TYR A 712 23.11 9.09 18.02
N LEU A 713 24.04 8.17 18.33
CA LEU A 713 23.70 6.80 18.73
C LEU A 713 23.01 6.72 20.09
N ALA A 714 23.31 7.64 21.00
CA ALA A 714 22.60 7.79 22.28
C ALA A 714 21.17 8.34 22.09
N ALA A 715 20.97 9.28 21.17
CA ALA A 715 19.65 9.82 20.83
C ALA A 715 18.72 8.73 20.25
N GLU A 716 19.22 7.91 19.32
CA GLU A 716 18.52 6.71 18.84
C GLU A 716 18.15 5.78 20.00
N ALA A 717 19.11 5.43 20.86
CA ALA A 717 18.89 4.50 21.97
C ALA A 717 17.91 5.04 23.04
N CYS A 718 17.77 6.36 23.18
CA CYS A 718 16.75 6.99 24.00
C CYS A 718 15.37 6.97 23.33
N LEU A 719 15.26 7.39 22.06
CA LEU A 719 14.00 7.42 21.32
C LEU A 719 13.37 6.01 21.23
N MET A 720 14.17 5.00 20.93
CA MET A 720 13.75 3.58 20.83
C MET A 720 13.30 2.95 22.17
N LYS A 721 13.34 3.69 23.29
CA LYS A 721 12.76 3.28 24.59
C LYS A 721 11.36 3.86 24.83
N THR A 722 10.87 4.70 23.93
CA THR A 722 9.60 5.40 24.04
C THR A 722 8.58 4.82 23.06
N PRO A 723 7.27 4.90 23.33
CA PRO A 723 6.23 4.36 22.47
C PRO A 723 5.96 5.28 21.26
N PHE A 724 6.99 5.91 20.69
CA PHE A 724 6.86 7.04 19.76
C PHE A 724 6.06 6.73 18.48
N MET A 725 6.04 5.47 18.05
CA MET A 725 5.23 5.02 16.91
C MET A 725 3.72 4.95 17.21
N PHE A 726 3.33 4.82 18.48
CA PHE A 726 1.93 4.74 18.94
C PHE A 726 1.45 6.03 19.62
N ARG A 727 2.35 6.72 20.32
CA ARG A 727 2.08 7.99 21.01
C ARG A 727 3.26 8.95 20.81
N PRO A 728 3.40 9.55 19.60
CA PRO A 728 4.36 10.60 19.34
C PRO A 728 3.99 11.89 20.09
N THR A 729 4.91 12.85 20.07
CA THR A 729 4.79 14.21 20.64
C THR A 729 5.47 15.21 19.71
N LEU A 730 5.28 16.53 19.90
CA LEU A 730 6.04 17.53 19.12
C LEU A 730 7.57 17.36 19.29
N ALA A 731 8.02 16.98 20.49
CA ALA A 731 9.41 16.60 20.76
C ALA A 731 9.87 15.36 19.95
N THR A 732 8.98 14.40 19.71
CA THR A 732 9.24 13.25 18.82
C THR A 732 9.49 13.73 17.38
N ILE A 733 8.59 14.57 16.85
CA ILE A 733 8.70 15.07 15.47
C ILE A 733 9.97 15.90 15.31
N ARG A 734 10.27 16.81 16.25
CA ARG A 734 11.55 17.55 16.32
C ARG A 734 12.75 16.60 16.27
N THR A 735 12.77 15.57 17.10
CA THR A 735 13.87 14.59 17.15
C THR A 735 14.05 13.86 15.82
N LEU A 736 12.96 13.50 15.13
CA LEU A 736 13.01 12.85 13.81
C LEU A 736 13.53 13.80 12.72
N CYS A 737 13.09 15.06 12.67
CA CYS A 737 13.66 16.09 11.78
C CYS A 737 15.17 16.25 12.01
N LEU A 738 15.59 16.34 13.28
CA LEU A 738 17.01 16.48 13.66
C LEU A 738 17.83 15.24 13.29
N MET A 739 17.23 14.04 13.34
CA MET A 739 17.85 12.79 12.87
C MET A 739 18.04 12.75 11.34
N VAL A 740 17.11 13.33 10.55
CA VAL A 740 17.30 13.53 9.10
C VAL A 740 18.50 14.47 8.86
N THR A 741 18.56 15.61 9.55
CA THR A 741 19.69 16.57 9.44
C THR A 741 21.02 15.93 9.82
N ALA A 742 21.10 15.24 10.97
CA ALA A 742 22.30 14.54 11.41
C ALA A 742 22.78 13.49 10.40
N LYS A 743 21.84 12.77 9.75
CA LYS A 743 22.14 11.79 8.71
C LYS A 743 22.72 12.44 7.44
N LYS A 744 22.19 13.60 7.00
CA LYS A 744 22.74 14.39 5.88
C LYS A 744 24.15 14.95 6.20
N VAL A 745 24.38 15.42 7.43
CA VAL A 745 25.66 16.01 7.87
C VAL A 745 26.77 14.96 8.00
N ALA A 746 26.52 13.87 8.72
CA ALA A 746 27.49 12.80 8.92
C ALA A 746 27.78 12.08 7.59
N ASN A 747 26.71 11.60 6.93
CA ASN A 747 26.82 10.78 5.74
C ASN A 747 26.49 11.61 4.49
N ALA A 748 27.40 12.51 4.11
CA ALA A 748 27.40 13.19 2.81
C ALA A 748 27.61 12.17 1.67
N THR A 749 26.58 11.36 1.39
CA THR A 749 26.57 10.20 0.49
C THR A 749 25.18 10.03 -0.09
N CYS A 750 25.06 9.62 -1.35
CA CYS A 750 23.74 9.39 -1.97
C CYS A 750 22.92 8.33 -1.22
N TRP A 751 23.57 7.28 -0.69
CA TRP A 751 22.91 6.16 -0.01
C TRP A 751 22.22 6.54 1.30
N ALA A 752 22.83 7.43 2.09
CA ALA A 752 22.25 7.85 3.36
C ALA A 752 21.11 8.85 3.16
N VAL A 753 21.17 9.69 2.13
CA VAL A 753 20.07 10.57 1.72
C VAL A 753 18.91 9.77 1.12
N ASP A 754 19.20 8.69 0.38
CA ASP A 754 18.20 7.68 -0.04
C ASP A 754 17.41 7.12 1.15
N ALA A 755 18.11 6.76 2.24
CA ALA A 755 17.48 6.27 3.46
C ALA A 755 16.73 7.36 4.25
N CYS A 756 16.94 8.65 3.98
CA CYS A 756 16.11 9.72 4.54
C CYS A 756 14.67 9.66 4.02
N TRP A 757 14.40 9.19 2.79
CA TRP A 757 13.04 9.18 2.24
C TRP A 757 12.09 8.30 3.07
N SER A 758 12.55 7.11 3.48
CA SER A 758 11.79 6.22 4.38
C SER A 758 11.60 6.83 5.78
N LEU A 759 12.60 7.57 6.29
CA LEU A 759 12.53 8.26 7.58
C LEU A 759 11.53 9.44 7.55
N VAL A 760 11.55 10.24 6.48
CA VAL A 760 10.56 11.30 6.22
C VAL A 760 9.16 10.70 6.11
N GLY A 761 8.99 9.56 5.44
CA GLY A 761 7.71 8.87 5.36
C GLY A 761 7.17 8.29 6.67
N LEU A 762 8.03 7.98 7.65
CA LEU A 762 7.59 7.67 9.01
C LEU A 762 7.21 8.94 9.77
N MET A 763 8.07 9.96 9.72
CA MET A 763 7.87 11.26 10.36
C MET A 763 6.57 11.95 9.90
N LEU A 764 6.28 11.91 8.60
CA LEU A 764 5.05 12.44 8.00
C LEU A 764 3.80 11.78 8.59
N ARG A 765 3.77 10.44 8.67
CA ARG A 765 2.64 9.69 9.25
C ARG A 765 2.44 10.03 10.73
N LEU A 766 3.52 10.17 11.50
CA LEU A 766 3.44 10.56 12.92
C LEU A 766 2.99 12.03 13.11
N ALA A 767 3.36 12.93 12.20
CA ALA A 767 2.89 14.32 12.19
C ALA A 767 1.41 14.43 11.78
N VAL A 768 0.97 13.65 10.79
CA VAL A 768 -0.43 13.51 10.40
C VAL A 768 -1.28 13.01 11.57
N MET A 769 -0.82 11.98 12.28
CA MET A 769 -1.47 11.43 13.48
C MET A 769 -1.52 12.43 14.67
N LEU A 770 -0.65 13.45 14.68
CA LEU A 770 -0.68 14.57 15.63
C LEU A 770 -1.48 15.80 15.13
N GLY A 771 -2.09 15.71 13.94
CA GLY A 771 -2.90 16.78 13.35
C GLY A 771 -2.12 17.96 12.78
N LEU A 772 -0.79 17.86 12.59
CA LEU A 772 0.04 18.99 12.11
C LEU A 772 -0.34 19.50 10.72
N HIS A 773 -1.00 18.66 9.92
CA HIS A 773 -1.47 18.95 8.56
C HIS A 773 -2.77 19.77 8.51
N ARG A 774 -3.47 19.94 9.63
CA ARG A 774 -4.76 20.64 9.70
C ARG A 774 -4.58 22.07 10.16
N ASN A 775 -5.48 22.95 9.72
CA ASN A 775 -5.54 24.34 10.16
C ASN A 775 -6.86 24.61 10.90
N PRO A 776 -6.90 24.50 12.25
CA PRO A 776 -8.15 24.61 13.01
C PRO A 776 -8.88 25.94 12.86
N GLU A 777 -8.15 27.01 12.51
CA GLU A 777 -8.69 28.36 12.31
C GLU A 777 -9.50 28.49 11.00
N LEU A 778 -9.32 27.56 10.05
CA LEU A 778 -10.14 27.45 8.83
C LEU A 778 -11.30 26.45 8.98
N GLU A 779 -11.21 25.51 9.92
CA GLU A 779 -12.15 24.38 10.04
C GLU A 779 -13.36 24.65 10.95
N HIS A 780 -13.28 25.61 11.88
CA HIS A 780 -14.30 25.84 12.93
C HIS A 780 -14.81 27.29 13.01
N GLY A 781 -14.49 28.11 12.01
CA GLY A 781 -14.80 29.55 12.04
C GLY A 781 -13.87 30.33 12.97
N TRP A 782 -13.77 31.64 12.73
CA TRP A 782 -12.82 32.48 13.45
C TRP A 782 -13.33 32.94 14.84
N GLU A 783 -14.64 32.92 15.05
CA GLU A 783 -15.31 33.53 16.21
C GLU A 783 -15.18 32.68 17.49
N ASP A 784 -15.29 31.35 17.39
CA ASP A 784 -15.19 30.41 18.54
C ASP A 784 -13.81 30.39 19.24
N TYR A 785 -12.76 30.89 18.58
CA TYR A 785 -11.39 30.91 19.12
C TYR A 785 -10.99 32.20 19.86
N VAL A 786 -11.85 33.22 19.89
CA VAL A 786 -11.50 34.55 20.44
C VAL A 786 -11.65 34.62 21.96
N ASP A 787 -12.63 33.93 22.55
CA ASP A 787 -12.99 34.05 23.98
C ASP A 787 -12.15 33.15 24.92
N GLY A 788 -10.89 32.88 24.54
CA GLY A 788 -10.02 31.88 25.17
C GLY A 788 -8.55 32.31 25.26
N GLY A 789 -8.28 33.40 25.96
CA GLY A 789 -6.98 34.10 26.02
C GLY A 789 -5.80 33.38 26.70
N ASP A 790 -5.49 32.13 26.33
CA ASP A 790 -4.26 31.44 26.76
C ASP A 790 -3.11 31.59 25.72
N GLN A 791 -2.07 32.34 26.12
CA GLN A 791 -0.82 32.50 25.37
C GLN A 791 -0.20 31.15 24.97
N ARG A 792 -0.38 30.10 25.79
CA ARG A 792 0.14 28.74 25.57
C ARG A 792 -0.52 28.06 24.37
N SER A 793 -1.78 28.40 24.08
CA SER A 793 -2.49 27.95 22.88
C SER A 793 -1.92 28.59 21.60
N ARG A 794 -1.59 29.89 21.61
CA ARG A 794 -0.94 30.57 20.47
C ARG A 794 0.42 29.95 20.15
N ALA A 795 1.25 29.72 21.18
CA ALA A 795 2.58 29.13 21.02
C ALA A 795 2.55 27.69 20.45
N ASP A 796 1.62 26.83 20.91
CA ASP A 796 1.51 25.45 20.39
C ASP A 796 1.09 25.42 18.91
N ARG A 797 0.21 26.34 18.47
CA ARG A 797 -0.18 26.45 17.05
C ARG A 797 0.99 26.88 16.16
N LEU A 798 1.77 27.87 16.58
CA LEU A 798 2.97 28.30 15.84
C LEU A 798 4.02 27.18 15.76
N ALA A 799 4.27 26.47 16.87
CA ALA A 799 5.16 25.32 16.92
C ALA A 799 4.74 24.19 15.96
N ARG A 800 3.43 23.93 15.84
CA ARG A 800 2.88 22.95 14.88
C ARG A 800 3.06 23.38 13.43
N ARG A 801 2.70 24.62 13.09
CA ARG A 801 2.85 25.14 11.70
C ARG A 801 4.31 25.14 11.26
N ARG A 802 5.23 25.61 12.12
CA ARG A 802 6.68 25.59 11.83
C ARG A 802 7.19 24.17 11.60
N LEU A 803 6.77 23.20 12.41
CA LEU A 803 7.11 21.79 12.20
C LEU A 803 6.50 21.20 10.93
N TRP A 804 5.25 21.54 10.61
CA TRP A 804 4.58 21.06 9.39
C TRP A 804 5.29 21.54 8.12
N ALA A 805 5.50 22.85 7.98
CA ALA A 805 6.26 23.43 6.88
C ALA A 805 7.67 22.81 6.72
N THR A 806 8.31 22.50 7.86
CA THR A 806 9.64 21.87 7.91
C THR A 806 9.64 20.40 7.50
N ILE A 807 8.50 19.70 7.62
CA ILE A 807 8.27 18.36 7.05
C ILE A 807 8.01 18.46 5.55
N VAL A 808 7.18 19.41 5.09
CA VAL A 808 6.90 19.64 3.65
C VAL A 808 8.20 19.97 2.90
N TYR A 809 9.07 20.81 3.48
CA TYR A 809 10.41 21.09 2.96
C TYR A 809 11.26 19.82 2.79
N LEU A 810 11.29 18.93 3.79
CA LEU A 810 12.05 17.67 3.70
C LEU A 810 11.48 16.69 2.69
N ASP A 811 10.15 16.60 2.55
CA ASP A 811 9.54 15.72 1.55
C ASP A 811 9.90 16.20 0.12
N ALA A 812 9.74 17.51 -0.15
CA ALA A 812 10.15 18.12 -1.40
C ALA A 812 11.66 17.94 -1.68
N GLU A 813 12.52 18.29 -0.72
CA GLU A 813 13.97 18.23 -0.87
C GLU A 813 14.46 16.79 -1.12
N ILE A 814 14.05 15.85 -0.26
CA ILE A 814 14.50 14.45 -0.35
C ILE A 814 13.93 13.78 -1.59
N ALA A 815 12.66 14.02 -1.99
CA ALA A 815 12.13 13.53 -3.26
C ALA A 815 12.94 14.05 -4.45
N ILE A 816 13.22 15.36 -4.50
CA ILE A 816 13.96 16.00 -5.60
C ILE A 816 15.43 15.55 -5.66
N ILE A 817 16.08 15.26 -4.53
CA ILE A 817 17.46 14.73 -4.51
C ILE A 817 17.51 13.25 -4.89
N THR A 818 16.63 12.42 -4.32
CA THR A 818 16.67 10.95 -4.48
C THR A 818 15.97 10.45 -5.75
N GLY A 819 15.14 11.27 -6.39
CA GLY A 819 14.26 10.82 -7.47
C GLY A 819 13.10 9.95 -7.01
N MET A 820 12.87 9.81 -5.71
CA MET A 820 11.67 9.14 -5.21
C MET A 820 10.45 10.04 -5.42
N PRO A 821 9.24 9.48 -5.54
CA PRO A 821 8.01 10.28 -5.49
C PRO A 821 7.93 11.07 -4.18
N ALA A 822 7.44 12.31 -4.26
CA ALA A 822 7.02 13.04 -3.07
C ALA A 822 5.83 12.33 -2.40
N LEU A 823 5.76 12.41 -1.09
CA LEU A 823 4.75 11.72 -0.27
C LEU A 823 3.49 12.57 -0.08
N LEU A 824 3.62 13.89 -0.15
CA LEU A 824 2.54 14.86 -0.20
C LEU A 824 2.24 15.31 -1.64
N ARG A 825 0.98 15.66 -1.89
CA ARG A 825 0.51 16.30 -3.13
C ARG A 825 0.17 17.76 -2.89
N ARG A 826 -0.08 18.48 -3.98
CA ARG A 826 -0.58 19.87 -3.97
C ARG A 826 -1.86 20.02 -3.15
N ASP A 827 -2.79 19.08 -3.29
CA ASP A 827 -4.12 19.14 -2.66
C ASP A 827 -4.07 18.88 -1.14
N ASP A 828 -3.05 18.17 -0.66
CA ASP A 828 -2.80 17.98 0.78
C ASP A 828 -2.34 19.27 1.49
N LEU A 829 -2.07 20.34 0.73
CA LEU A 829 -1.66 21.67 1.22
C LEU A 829 -2.71 22.76 0.97
N VAL A 830 -3.68 22.54 0.09
CA VAL A 830 -4.68 23.55 -0.34
C VAL A 830 -6.08 23.05 -0.02
N GLY A 831 -6.60 23.48 1.12
CA GLY A 831 -7.96 23.14 1.56
C GLY A 831 -9.04 23.86 0.76
N GLY A 832 -10.28 23.37 0.86
CA GLY A 832 -11.45 23.85 0.09
C GLY A 832 -11.93 25.29 0.36
N GLY A 833 -11.09 26.13 0.99
CA GLY A 833 -11.31 27.57 1.19
C GLY A 833 -10.03 28.40 1.21
N GLY A 834 -8.84 27.81 1.03
CA GLY A 834 -7.55 28.51 1.07
C GLY A 834 -6.35 27.59 1.25
N ASP A 835 -5.14 28.14 1.07
CA ASP A 835 -3.88 27.48 1.42
C ASP A 835 -3.85 27.21 2.94
N LEU A 836 -3.65 25.95 3.34
CA LEU A 836 -3.68 25.54 4.75
C LEU A 836 -2.54 26.14 5.58
N LEU A 837 -1.48 26.62 4.93
CA LEU A 837 -0.33 27.29 5.53
C LEU A 837 -0.45 28.81 5.57
N SER A 838 -1.31 29.41 4.73
CA SER A 838 -1.46 30.87 4.63
C SER A 838 -2.40 31.46 5.69
N TYR A 839 -2.22 32.74 5.99
CA TYR A 839 -3.05 33.52 6.90
C TYR A 839 -3.99 34.47 6.12
N PRO A 840 -5.22 34.75 6.61
CA PRO A 840 -6.00 35.89 6.13
C PRO A 840 -5.32 37.23 6.44
N GLU A 841 -5.36 38.18 5.50
CA GLU A 841 -4.76 39.52 5.69
C GLU A 841 -5.39 40.26 6.89
N GLY A 842 -4.55 40.87 7.74
CA GLY A 842 -4.99 41.86 8.75
C GLY A 842 -4.80 41.48 10.23
N LEU A 843 -4.14 40.36 10.55
CA LEU A 843 -3.89 39.95 11.95
C LEU A 843 -2.45 40.22 12.42
N ASP A 844 -2.34 40.58 13.70
CA ASP A 844 -1.15 40.99 14.47
C ASP A 844 0.22 40.55 13.90
N THR A 845 0.83 41.43 13.10
CA THR A 845 2.10 41.23 12.37
C THR A 845 3.35 41.35 13.26
N SER A 846 3.22 41.22 14.59
CA SER A 846 4.34 41.38 15.55
C SER A 846 5.26 40.16 15.66
N ILE A 847 4.95 39.05 14.97
CA ILE A 847 5.71 37.79 15.03
C ILE A 847 6.22 37.40 13.64
N SER A 848 7.54 37.43 13.46
CA SER A 848 8.32 37.28 12.22
C SER A 848 8.18 35.94 11.45
N HIS A 849 7.39 35.00 11.97
CA HIS A 849 7.30 33.62 11.47
C HIS A 849 5.88 33.17 11.10
N ILE A 850 4.89 34.07 11.21
CA ILE A 850 3.51 33.80 10.81
C ILE A 850 3.38 33.86 9.27
N ASP A 851 3.99 34.88 8.66
CA ASP A 851 3.90 35.18 7.22
C ASP A 851 5.16 34.74 6.45
N ASP A 852 5.68 33.52 6.69
CA ASP A 852 6.83 33.04 5.90
C ASP A 852 6.41 32.83 4.43
N PRO A 853 6.97 33.58 3.45
CA PRO A 853 6.49 33.51 2.07
C PRO A 853 6.73 32.14 1.43
N LEU A 854 7.55 31.28 2.04
CA LEU A 854 7.87 29.92 1.57
C LEU A 854 6.61 29.03 1.51
N TYR A 855 5.63 29.30 2.38
CA TYR A 855 4.37 28.56 2.45
C TYR A 855 3.64 28.56 1.11
N ASN A 856 3.47 29.74 0.50
CA ASN A 856 2.88 29.94 -0.83
C ASN A 856 3.63 29.21 -1.96
N ALA A 857 4.90 28.84 -1.75
CA ALA A 857 5.71 28.15 -2.73
C ALA A 857 5.54 26.63 -2.70
N PHE A 858 5.21 26.03 -1.54
CA PHE A 858 5.12 24.58 -1.41
C PHE A 858 4.10 23.94 -2.37
N PRO A 859 2.85 24.42 -2.54
CA PRO A 859 1.89 23.81 -3.47
C PRO A 859 2.41 23.70 -4.91
N VAL A 860 3.23 24.66 -5.35
CA VAL A 860 3.87 24.66 -6.69
C VAL A 860 5.09 23.73 -6.73
N ILE A 861 5.89 23.70 -5.67
CA ILE A 861 7.09 22.84 -5.58
C ILE A 861 6.70 21.36 -5.49
N MET A 862 5.66 21.01 -4.73
CA MET A 862 5.15 19.64 -4.62
C MET A 862 4.59 19.14 -5.97
N ASP A 863 3.85 20.00 -6.68
CA ASP A 863 3.32 19.72 -8.01
C ASP A 863 4.45 19.41 -9.02
N ILE A 864 5.51 20.23 -9.03
CA ILE A 864 6.73 19.97 -9.80
C ILE A 864 7.38 18.64 -9.38
N ALA A 865 7.57 18.39 -8.07
CA ALA A 865 8.21 17.19 -7.55
C ALA A 865 7.46 15.90 -7.94
N VAL A 866 6.12 15.93 -7.91
CA VAL A 866 5.27 14.83 -8.37
C VAL A 866 5.41 14.61 -9.89
N GLN A 867 5.39 15.67 -10.70
CA GLN A 867 5.49 15.55 -12.15
C GLN A 867 6.87 15.06 -12.61
N VAL A 868 7.97 15.62 -12.11
CA VAL A 868 9.32 15.19 -12.52
C VAL A 868 9.66 13.77 -12.07
N ASN A 869 9.00 13.26 -11.01
CA ASN A 869 9.19 11.91 -10.51
C ASN A 869 8.03 10.93 -10.78
N ALA A 870 7.13 11.27 -11.71
CA ALA A 870 6.14 10.35 -12.24
C ALA A 870 6.77 9.29 -13.16
N LYS A 871 6.23 8.06 -13.15
CA LYS A 871 6.68 6.96 -14.04
C LYS A 871 6.38 7.22 -15.52
N ALA A 872 5.35 8.01 -15.81
CA ALA A 872 5.05 8.53 -17.14
C ALA A 872 5.32 10.04 -17.12
N ASP A 873 6.20 10.51 -17.99
CA ASP A 873 6.71 11.89 -17.99
C ASP A 873 5.72 12.85 -18.67
N GLN A 874 4.81 13.41 -17.86
CA GLN A 874 3.69 14.26 -18.29
C GLN A 874 4.06 15.74 -18.49
N LEU A 875 5.25 16.18 -18.06
CA LEU A 875 5.62 17.60 -18.06
C LEU A 875 5.79 18.13 -19.51
N THR A 876 4.98 19.12 -19.92
CA THR A 876 5.14 19.80 -21.22
C THR A 876 6.14 20.97 -21.13
N TYR A 877 6.59 21.48 -22.28
CA TYR A 877 7.53 22.62 -22.30
C TYR A 877 6.84 23.90 -21.82
N GLU A 878 5.58 24.11 -22.20
CA GLU A 878 4.74 25.23 -21.78
C GLU A 878 4.53 25.20 -20.26
N ALA A 879 4.28 24.02 -19.70
CA ALA A 879 4.21 23.81 -18.26
C ALA A 879 5.55 24.14 -17.57
N ALA A 880 6.68 23.63 -18.09
CA ALA A 880 8.01 23.92 -17.53
C ALA A 880 8.37 25.42 -17.58
N VAL A 881 8.01 26.13 -18.66
CA VAL A 881 8.18 27.59 -18.79
C VAL A 881 7.29 28.34 -17.78
N HIS A 882 6.03 27.93 -17.62
CA HIS A 882 5.10 28.50 -16.63
C HIS A 882 5.59 28.29 -15.19
N TYR A 883 5.90 27.05 -14.81
CA TYR A 883 6.45 26.72 -13.49
C TYR A 883 7.73 27.51 -13.19
N ASN A 884 8.62 27.69 -14.17
CA ASN A 884 9.83 28.50 -14.00
C ASN A 884 9.52 29.98 -13.70
N ALA A 885 8.53 30.58 -14.36
CA ALA A 885 8.11 31.95 -14.06
C ALA A 885 7.52 32.05 -12.64
N THR A 886 6.58 31.15 -12.31
CA THR A 886 5.88 31.10 -11.02
C THR A 886 6.84 30.84 -9.85
N VAL A 887 7.75 29.87 -9.97
CA VAL A 887 8.76 29.55 -8.94
C VAL A 887 9.74 30.71 -8.74
N ARG A 888 10.19 31.38 -9.81
CA ARG A 888 11.07 32.57 -9.68
C ARG A 888 10.34 33.76 -9.05
N GLN A 889 9.06 33.97 -9.34
CA GLN A 889 8.24 35.00 -8.70
C GLN A 889 8.10 34.74 -7.19
N LEU A 890 7.86 33.49 -6.79
CA LEU A 890 7.72 33.08 -5.39
C LEU A 890 9.05 33.10 -4.63
N MET A 891 10.17 32.79 -5.30
CA MET A 891 11.52 32.81 -4.71
C MET A 891 11.94 34.21 -4.22
N VAL A 892 11.56 35.29 -4.92
CA VAL A 892 12.00 36.66 -4.59
C VAL A 892 11.61 37.10 -3.17
N PRO A 893 10.31 37.10 -2.76
CA PRO A 893 9.94 37.48 -1.39
C PRO A 893 10.51 36.53 -0.33
N VAL A 894 10.63 35.23 -0.61
CA VAL A 894 11.23 34.26 0.32
C VAL A 894 12.67 34.60 0.62
N LEU A 895 13.49 34.83 -0.42
CA LEU A 895 14.89 35.20 -0.22
C LEU A 895 15.05 36.61 0.38
N ALA A 896 14.10 37.52 0.14
CA ALA A 896 14.10 38.85 0.75
C ALA A 896 13.79 38.80 2.27
N ALA A 897 12.89 37.92 2.71
CA ALA A 897 12.58 37.69 4.12
C ALA A 897 13.70 36.91 4.86
N ALA A 898 14.47 36.08 4.15
CA ALA A 898 15.51 35.25 4.74
C ALA A 898 16.89 35.95 4.82
N SER A 899 17.66 35.61 5.86
CA SER A 899 19.05 36.07 6.06
C SER A 899 20.00 34.90 6.40
N GLY A 900 21.30 35.16 6.34
CA GLY A 900 22.35 34.19 6.72
C GLY A 900 22.23 32.82 6.06
N PHE A 901 22.43 31.77 6.86
CA PHE A 901 22.29 30.38 6.41
C PHE A 901 20.89 30.04 5.87
N ARG A 902 19.81 30.61 6.43
CA ARG A 902 18.43 30.39 5.94
C ARG A 902 18.28 30.86 4.50
N ARG A 903 18.79 32.05 4.18
CA ARG A 903 18.78 32.56 2.79
C ARG A 903 19.57 31.66 1.85
N THR A 904 20.73 31.18 2.28
CA THR A 904 21.58 30.29 1.46
C THR A 904 20.91 28.94 1.20
N ALA A 905 20.31 28.33 2.23
CA ALA A 905 19.56 27.07 2.11
C ALA A 905 18.36 27.19 1.16
N LEU A 906 17.62 28.28 1.24
CA LEU A 906 16.45 28.53 0.39
C LEU A 906 16.87 28.85 -1.06
N ASP A 907 17.95 29.61 -1.28
CA ASP A 907 18.48 29.89 -2.64
C ASP A 907 18.99 28.60 -3.30
N ILE A 908 19.65 27.71 -2.54
CA ILE A 908 20.01 26.36 -3.00
C ILE A 908 18.75 25.55 -3.35
N PHE A 909 17.75 25.51 -2.46
CA PHE A 909 16.52 24.74 -2.65
C PHE A 909 15.71 25.19 -3.87
N PHE A 910 15.46 26.50 -4.05
CA PHE A 910 14.75 27.01 -5.22
C PHE A 910 15.51 26.75 -6.52
N ARG A 911 16.83 26.93 -6.55
CA ARG A 911 17.66 26.59 -7.71
C ARG A 911 17.65 25.10 -7.99
N ARG A 912 17.62 24.25 -6.96
CA ARG A 912 17.51 22.80 -7.07
C ARG A 912 16.18 22.38 -7.71
N VAL A 913 15.06 22.98 -7.30
CA VAL A 913 13.74 22.79 -7.95
C VAL A 913 13.79 23.17 -9.43
N LEU A 914 14.32 24.35 -9.76
CA LEU A 914 14.45 24.81 -11.15
C LEU A 914 15.38 23.89 -11.98
N LEU A 915 16.49 23.41 -11.41
CA LEU A 915 17.44 22.52 -12.07
C LEU A 915 16.82 21.17 -12.47
N VAL A 916 15.85 20.65 -11.70
CA VAL A 916 15.16 19.39 -12.03
C VAL A 916 13.96 19.62 -12.96
N LEU A 917 13.22 20.72 -12.79
CA LEU A 917 12.14 21.15 -13.68
C LEU A 917 12.61 21.27 -15.14
N HIS A 918 13.76 21.91 -15.36
CA HIS A 918 14.28 22.19 -16.70
C HIS A 918 14.95 21.00 -17.38
N ARG A 919 15.32 19.96 -16.63
CA ARG A 919 16.26 18.90 -17.06
C ARG A 919 15.85 18.20 -18.36
N LYS A 920 14.58 17.80 -18.46
CA LYS A 920 13.99 17.12 -19.63
C LYS A 920 14.30 17.86 -20.94
N PHE A 921 14.07 19.17 -20.93
CA PHE A 921 14.18 20.02 -22.11
C PHE A 921 15.57 20.62 -22.30
N ALA A 922 16.28 20.96 -21.22
CA ALA A 922 17.63 21.53 -21.23
C ALA A 922 18.71 20.60 -21.81
N HIS A 923 18.46 19.29 -21.87
CA HIS A 923 19.42 18.30 -22.34
C HIS A 923 19.10 17.74 -23.74
N HIS A 924 17.96 18.12 -24.33
CA HIS A 924 17.54 17.70 -25.68
C HIS A 924 18.58 18.06 -26.76
N ALA A 925 18.64 17.29 -27.85
CA ALA A 925 19.63 17.48 -28.92
C ALA A 925 19.60 18.88 -29.54
N SER A 926 18.43 19.49 -29.71
CA SER A 926 18.22 20.84 -30.24
C SER A 926 17.93 21.92 -29.16
N SER A 927 18.15 21.60 -27.88
CA SER A 927 17.72 22.43 -26.73
C SER A 927 18.01 23.94 -26.82
N PRO A 928 19.19 24.42 -27.31
CA PRO A 928 19.46 25.86 -27.41
C PRO A 928 18.50 26.64 -28.33
N VAL A 929 17.85 25.96 -29.29
CA VAL A 929 16.94 26.55 -30.29
C VAL A 929 15.48 26.25 -29.95
N ASP A 930 15.16 24.98 -29.67
CA ASP A 930 13.77 24.54 -29.47
C ASP A 930 13.26 24.81 -28.05
N PHE A 931 14.15 24.74 -27.05
CA PHE A 931 13.80 24.87 -25.63
C PHE A 931 14.66 25.91 -24.86
N PRO A 932 14.88 27.13 -25.40
CA PRO A 932 15.88 28.07 -24.91
C PRO A 932 15.66 28.49 -23.45
N VAL A 933 14.41 28.60 -22.99
CA VAL A 933 14.10 28.97 -21.59
C VAL A 933 14.64 27.92 -20.62
N CYS A 934 14.48 26.63 -20.95
CA CYS A 934 14.97 25.53 -20.14
C CYS A 934 16.50 25.41 -20.23
N TYR A 935 17.06 25.54 -21.44
CA TYR A 935 18.51 25.53 -21.66
C TYR A 935 19.24 26.58 -20.81
N TRP A 936 18.83 27.85 -20.91
CA TRP A 936 19.49 28.95 -20.20
C TRP A 936 19.20 28.95 -18.69
N SER A 937 17.98 28.57 -18.26
CA SER A 937 17.65 28.47 -16.83
C SER A 937 18.40 27.34 -16.13
N SER A 938 18.56 26.19 -16.80
CA SER A 938 19.36 25.07 -16.30
C SER A 938 20.81 25.48 -16.08
N LEU A 939 21.40 26.19 -17.05
CA LEU A 939 22.75 26.74 -16.92
C LEU A 939 22.85 27.76 -15.78
N GLU A 940 21.99 28.79 -15.75
CA GLU A 940 22.00 29.83 -14.70
C GLU A 940 21.87 29.25 -13.28
N CYS A 941 20.92 28.33 -13.07
CA CYS A 941 20.75 27.66 -11.78
C CYS A 941 21.96 26.79 -11.42
N SER A 942 22.59 26.11 -12.39
CA SER A 942 23.79 25.31 -12.13
C SER A 942 24.99 26.17 -11.72
N LEU A 943 25.25 27.28 -12.41
CA LEU A 943 26.37 28.18 -12.11
C LEU A 943 26.18 28.87 -10.75
N ALA A 944 24.97 29.32 -10.45
CA ALA A 944 24.68 29.94 -9.16
C ALA A 944 24.81 28.95 -7.99
N LEU A 945 24.42 27.68 -8.16
CA LEU A 945 24.66 26.63 -7.14
C LEU A 945 26.17 26.41 -6.90
N LEU A 946 27.00 26.44 -7.94
CA LEU A 946 28.46 26.35 -7.82
C LEU A 946 29.07 27.59 -7.14
N VAL A 947 28.57 28.80 -7.45
CA VAL A 947 28.95 30.04 -6.73
C VAL A 947 28.57 29.97 -5.25
N LEU A 948 27.40 29.42 -4.91
CA LEU A 948 26.97 29.21 -3.53
C LEU A 948 27.84 28.17 -2.80
N GLN A 949 28.24 27.06 -3.47
CA GLN A 949 29.21 26.09 -2.94
C GLN A 949 30.54 26.78 -2.57
N ARG A 950 31.06 27.61 -3.48
CA ARG A 950 32.31 28.35 -3.29
C ARG A 950 32.19 29.36 -2.15
N GLY A 951 31.10 30.12 -2.08
CA GLY A 951 30.83 31.07 -0.99
C GLY A 951 30.74 30.39 0.38
N LEU A 952 30.11 29.21 0.47
CA LEU A 952 30.12 28.41 1.70
C LEU A 952 31.55 27.98 2.10
N TRP A 953 32.36 27.53 1.13
CA TRP A 953 33.72 27.08 1.39
C TRP A 953 34.66 28.22 1.83
N GLU A 954 34.56 29.39 1.20
CA GLU A 954 35.41 30.56 1.49
C GLU A 954 35.05 31.23 2.85
N ALA A 955 33.81 31.13 3.32
CA ALA A 955 33.36 31.77 4.56
C ALA A 955 33.89 31.11 5.86
N GLY A 956 33.92 29.77 5.93
CA GLY A 956 34.45 29.01 7.07
C GLY A 956 33.66 29.11 8.41
N ASN A 957 34.06 28.33 9.44
CA ASN A 957 33.41 28.24 10.76
C ASN A 957 31.96 27.69 10.77
N GLY A 958 31.80 26.40 10.43
CA GLY A 958 30.51 25.68 10.39
C GLY A 958 29.93 25.57 8.98
N PHE A 959 30.41 26.37 8.04
CA PHE A 959 29.95 26.37 6.65
C PHE A 959 30.41 25.10 5.87
N THR A 960 31.46 24.42 6.32
CA THR A 960 31.87 23.12 5.76
C THR A 960 30.82 22.05 6.07
N GLU A 961 30.25 22.08 7.27
CA GLU A 961 29.17 21.22 7.70
C GLU A 961 27.85 21.54 6.96
N VAL A 962 27.55 22.83 6.73
CA VAL A 962 26.44 23.25 5.85
C VAL A 962 26.65 22.77 4.40
N SER A 963 27.87 22.86 3.87
CA SER A 963 28.20 22.41 2.51
C SER A 963 27.97 20.90 2.31
N ARG A 964 28.11 20.08 3.37
CA ARG A 964 27.78 18.64 3.34
C ARG A 964 26.29 18.38 3.17
N VAL A 965 25.43 19.18 3.81
CA VAL A 965 23.97 19.05 3.76
C VAL A 965 23.45 19.12 2.31
N PHE A 966 24.09 19.96 1.49
CA PHE A 966 23.72 20.23 0.08
C PHE A 966 24.70 19.62 -0.94
N MET A 967 25.50 18.61 -0.54
CA MET A 967 26.55 18.04 -1.39
C MET A 967 26.00 17.52 -2.72
N LEU A 968 24.85 16.85 -2.71
CA LEU A 968 24.23 16.26 -3.90
C LEU A 968 23.65 17.31 -4.85
N ASP A 969 23.26 18.48 -4.33
CA ASP A 969 22.78 19.61 -5.12
C ASP A 969 23.94 20.26 -5.90
N PHE A 970 25.08 20.45 -5.24
CA PHE A 970 26.32 20.94 -5.87
C PHE A 970 26.89 19.94 -6.89
N VAL A 971 26.91 18.64 -6.57
CA VAL A 971 27.32 17.59 -7.51
C VAL A 971 26.40 17.55 -8.72
N SER A 972 25.08 17.63 -8.54
CA SER A 972 24.14 17.67 -9.65
C SER A 972 24.26 18.97 -10.46
N ALA A 973 24.61 20.10 -9.85
CA ALA A 973 24.88 21.36 -10.55
C ALA A 973 26.15 21.25 -11.41
N ALA A 974 27.23 20.68 -10.89
CA ALA A 974 28.45 20.42 -11.66
C ALA A 974 28.19 19.49 -12.85
N MET A 975 27.37 18.44 -12.69
CA MET A 975 26.97 17.58 -13.81
C MET A 975 26.23 18.36 -14.89
N THR A 976 25.23 19.17 -14.52
CA THR A 976 24.51 20.03 -15.47
C THR A 976 25.47 20.99 -16.20
N ALA A 977 26.35 21.69 -15.49
CA ALA A 977 27.31 22.61 -16.09
C ALA A 977 28.31 21.89 -17.01
N CYS A 978 28.77 20.68 -16.67
CA CYS A 978 29.60 19.85 -17.55
C CYS A 978 28.85 19.52 -18.86
N ILE A 979 27.57 19.10 -18.79
CA ILE A 979 26.74 18.83 -19.98
C ILE A 979 26.65 20.07 -20.89
N HIS A 980 26.50 21.28 -20.34
CA HIS A 980 26.48 22.51 -21.13
C HIS A 980 27.83 22.85 -21.79
N VAL A 981 28.97 22.46 -21.22
CA VAL A 981 30.32 22.78 -21.72
C VAL A 981 30.91 21.72 -22.66
N LEU A 982 30.54 20.44 -22.48
CA LEU A 982 30.90 19.32 -23.35
C LEU A 982 30.23 19.41 -24.74
N ARG A 983 29.07 20.06 -24.82
CA ARG A 983 28.27 20.18 -26.05
C ARG A 983 28.96 21.04 -27.11
N LYS A 984 29.27 20.41 -28.24
CA LYS A 984 29.90 21.04 -29.43
C LYS A 984 28.96 22.02 -30.15
N ASP A 985 27.66 21.80 -30.03
CA ASP A 985 26.59 22.60 -30.63
C ASP A 985 26.11 23.77 -29.74
N ALA A 986 26.68 23.90 -28.53
CA ALA A 986 26.27 24.95 -27.62
C ALA A 986 26.55 26.35 -28.20
N PRO A 987 25.70 27.36 -27.93
CA PRO A 987 25.96 28.79 -28.18
C PRO A 987 27.06 29.37 -27.26
N LEU A 988 27.94 28.50 -26.76
CA LEU A 988 29.11 28.76 -25.92
C LEU A 988 30.40 28.29 -26.62
N SER A 989 30.30 27.74 -27.83
CA SER A 989 31.41 27.19 -28.60
C SER A 989 32.20 28.27 -29.36
N ALA A 990 33.45 27.94 -29.74
CA ALA A 990 34.35 28.81 -30.51
C ALA A 990 33.76 29.31 -31.85
N ALA A 991 32.73 28.65 -32.40
CA ALA A 991 32.04 29.13 -33.60
C ALA A 991 31.30 30.49 -33.39
N ALA A 992 31.21 30.99 -32.16
CA ALA A 992 30.73 32.33 -31.85
C ALA A 992 31.80 33.44 -31.95
N GLU A 993 33.06 33.10 -32.26
CA GLU A 993 34.20 34.05 -32.30
C GLU A 993 34.11 35.12 -33.41
N GLU A 994 33.20 34.98 -34.38
CA GLU A 994 32.90 36.06 -35.35
C GLU A 994 32.19 37.28 -34.70
N ALA A 995 31.82 37.21 -33.40
CA ALA A 995 31.08 38.24 -32.68
C ALA A 995 31.90 38.95 -31.57
N ALA A 996 32.59 40.03 -31.98
CA ALA A 996 33.17 41.12 -31.17
C ALA A 996 34.55 40.91 -30.49
N ASP A 997 35.37 41.97 -30.56
CA ASP A 997 36.76 42.01 -30.10
C ASP A 997 36.93 41.82 -28.58
N GLY A 998 37.86 40.94 -28.20
CA GLY A 998 38.52 40.97 -26.89
C GLY A 998 37.74 40.44 -25.68
N ALA A 999 36.58 39.81 -25.87
CA ALA A 999 35.84 39.16 -24.79
C ALA A 999 36.39 37.76 -24.46
N ILE A 1000 36.62 37.47 -23.17
CA ILE A 1000 36.89 36.10 -22.70
C ILE A 1000 35.62 35.26 -22.96
N PRO A 1001 35.71 34.10 -23.64
CA PRO A 1001 34.51 33.34 -24.00
C PRO A 1001 33.81 32.81 -22.74
N PRO A 1002 32.46 32.91 -22.62
CA PRO A 1002 31.73 32.48 -21.42
C PRO A 1002 32.01 31.03 -21.00
N ARG A 1003 32.31 30.16 -21.96
CA ARG A 1003 32.70 28.75 -21.74
C ARG A 1003 33.95 28.60 -20.88
N GLN A 1004 34.93 29.49 -21.01
CA GLN A 1004 36.15 29.48 -20.19
C GLN A 1004 35.84 29.87 -18.74
N THR A 1005 35.05 30.92 -18.53
CA THR A 1005 34.62 31.34 -17.18
C THR A 1005 33.81 30.25 -16.47
N ILE A 1006 32.98 29.50 -17.20
CA ILE A 1006 32.26 28.33 -16.67
C ILE A 1006 33.25 27.20 -16.32
N LEU A 1007 34.23 26.92 -17.18
CA LEU A 1007 35.24 25.89 -16.95
C LEU A 1007 36.14 26.21 -15.74
N GLU A 1008 36.50 27.47 -15.54
CA GLU A 1008 37.24 27.93 -14.36
C GLU A 1008 36.39 27.85 -13.07
N THR A 1009 35.10 28.18 -13.16
CA THR A 1009 34.15 28.00 -12.04
C THR A 1009 34.01 26.52 -11.66
N LEU A 1010 33.88 25.63 -12.65
CA LEU A 1010 33.88 24.17 -12.46
C LEU A 1010 35.18 23.68 -11.81
N LYS A 1011 36.35 24.05 -12.35
CA LYS A 1011 37.67 23.68 -11.82
C LYS A 1011 37.83 24.11 -10.35
N ALA A 1012 37.42 25.34 -10.00
CA ALA A 1012 37.46 25.83 -8.62
C ALA A 1012 36.55 25.04 -7.67
N CYS A 1013 35.33 24.67 -8.10
CA CYS A 1013 34.41 23.87 -7.29
C CYS A 1013 34.85 22.40 -7.14
N VAL A 1014 35.51 21.84 -8.16
CA VAL A 1014 36.08 20.49 -8.11
C VAL A 1014 37.30 20.42 -7.18
N GLU A 1015 38.08 21.50 -7.08
CA GLU A 1015 39.16 21.61 -6.09
C GLU A 1015 38.64 21.51 -4.63
N ILE A 1016 37.42 22.01 -4.36
CA ILE A 1016 36.78 21.88 -3.04
C ILE A 1016 36.56 20.40 -2.68
N TRP A 1017 36.14 19.58 -3.66
CA TRP A 1017 35.98 18.14 -3.45
C TRP A 1017 37.33 17.41 -3.39
N GLN A 1018 38.32 17.80 -4.18
CA GLN A 1018 39.69 17.27 -4.06
C GLN A 1018 40.27 17.50 -2.65
N ARG A 1019 40.06 18.70 -2.08
CA ARG A 1019 40.45 19.06 -0.70
C ARG A 1019 39.61 18.37 0.39
N GLN A 1020 38.51 17.70 0.04
CA GLN A 1020 37.62 16.96 0.95
C GLN A 1020 37.53 15.46 0.63
N GLN A 1021 38.40 14.93 -0.24
CA GLN A 1021 38.27 13.57 -0.77
C GLN A 1021 38.43 12.46 0.29
N ASP A 1022 39.02 12.77 1.45
CA ASP A 1022 39.12 11.86 2.61
C ASP A 1022 37.86 11.86 3.49
N LYS A 1023 36.90 12.77 3.25
CA LYS A 1023 35.73 13.02 4.11
C LYS A 1023 34.47 12.25 3.72
N SER A 1024 34.39 11.70 2.51
CA SER A 1024 33.29 10.84 2.06
C SER A 1024 33.68 10.08 0.79
N PRO A 1025 33.31 8.80 0.64
CA PRO A 1025 33.52 8.08 -0.61
C PRO A 1025 32.79 8.76 -1.77
N CYS A 1026 31.63 9.38 -1.55
CA CYS A 1026 30.88 10.12 -2.58
C CYS A 1026 31.57 11.43 -3.00
N ILE A 1027 32.40 12.03 -2.14
CA ILE A 1027 33.19 13.24 -2.48
C ILE A 1027 34.43 12.85 -3.30
N LEU A 1028 35.15 11.79 -2.91
CA LEU A 1028 36.25 11.21 -3.71
C LEU A 1028 35.75 10.77 -5.10
N THR A 1029 34.60 10.11 -5.12
CA THR A 1029 33.81 9.72 -6.30
C THR A 1029 33.54 10.94 -7.19
N GLY A 1030 32.87 11.97 -6.66
CA GLY A 1030 32.54 13.19 -7.40
C GLY A 1030 33.78 13.87 -7.98
N TYR A 1031 34.80 14.10 -7.14
CA TYR A 1031 36.09 14.65 -7.58
C TYR A 1031 36.65 13.89 -8.79
N ARG A 1032 36.79 12.57 -8.71
CA ARG A 1032 37.35 11.74 -9.79
C ARG A 1032 36.54 11.78 -11.09
N ILE A 1033 35.21 11.84 -11.02
CA ILE A 1033 34.38 12.03 -12.23
C ILE A 1033 34.69 13.39 -12.86
N PHE A 1034 34.57 14.46 -12.08
CA PHE A 1034 34.64 15.81 -12.66
C PHE A 1034 36.05 16.17 -13.11
N ASP A 1035 37.11 15.69 -12.44
CA ASP A 1035 38.51 15.86 -12.87
C ASP A 1035 38.74 15.21 -14.24
N ALA A 1036 38.26 13.98 -14.44
CA ALA A 1036 38.36 13.27 -15.73
C ALA A 1036 37.47 13.90 -16.82
N VAL A 1037 36.23 14.24 -16.50
CA VAL A 1037 35.30 14.91 -17.44
C VAL A 1037 35.80 16.29 -17.85
N ILE A 1038 36.41 17.05 -16.93
CA ILE A 1038 37.08 18.32 -17.22
C ILE A 1038 38.32 18.13 -18.11
N GLY A 1039 39.02 16.99 -17.98
CA GLY A 1039 40.10 16.62 -18.89
C GLY A 1039 39.64 16.25 -20.32
N GLU A 1040 38.38 15.85 -20.50
CA GLU A 1040 37.79 15.62 -21.84
C GLU A 1040 37.08 16.84 -22.44
N ILE A 1041 36.79 17.88 -21.64
CA ILE A 1041 36.26 19.15 -22.16
C ILE A 1041 37.29 19.74 -23.14
N PRO A 1042 36.96 19.96 -24.43
CA PRO A 1042 37.92 20.49 -25.38
C PRO A 1042 38.48 21.85 -24.92
N ASP A 1043 39.80 21.92 -24.73
CA ASP A 1043 40.50 23.16 -24.43
C ASP A 1043 40.24 24.20 -25.51
N VAL A 1044 39.90 25.42 -25.09
CA VAL A 1044 39.98 26.59 -25.97
C VAL A 1044 41.46 26.98 -26.04
N VAL A 1045 42.16 26.39 -27.01
CA VAL A 1045 43.51 26.71 -27.51
C VAL A 1045 44.42 27.46 -26.53
N GLN A 1046 45.36 26.74 -25.89
CA GLN A 1046 46.51 27.40 -25.27
C GLN A 1046 47.34 28.15 -26.35
N PRO A 1047 47.94 29.31 -25.98
CA PRO A 1047 47.82 30.55 -26.77
C PRO A 1047 48.75 30.68 -27.98
#